data_AF-A0A538K9H9-F1
#
_entry.id   AF-A0A538K9H9-F1
#
_cell.length_a   1.000
_cell.length_b   1.000
_cell.length_c   1.000
_cell.angle_alpha   90.00
_cell.angle_beta   90.00
_cell.angle_gamma   90.00
#
_symmetry.space_group_name_H-M   'P 1'
#
loop_
_entity.id
_entity.type
_entity.pdbx_description
1 polymer ?
#
loop_
_entity_poly.entity_id
_entity_poly.type
_entity_poly.pdbx_seq_one_letter_code
_entity_poly.pdbx_strand_id
1 'polypeptide(L)'
;MGMVRAQGRCRLRSLASGPALIATLAAEAPAARVRVAGVVAALALLACAPPAVALVDHAGATVPATSTSGTQAQLAAGPKVTETLFAPESPGDDDPAALAALGSSATPEDDLGAALDALRDASSAPDAQDARRRALDILLGDAIPGKVYSGMPLLNWDVPRKIKDVPPGGDVRVREVRYGDTVLSDTSLLHFDDPAQAFTITYEIADLGPASDGELAPTPLLADAGGPIGGLHSILQPLTLAPIPTGTFASSRFTDALLGAGQGGKEQSRRGVQQITVEMPPPRDVDAVLDPDLVAAGDPMSAGGNPMTALRPATDGRVAEVDGTFGFTGDAPSDAEREGAIAKIGDRAPERELYEHLRDLDATDLDAAHALGLQDRALVSAMRSHTELPAGFGGDPDAAASMVLLNGETYRTRDEVRVAAGAAVKVSVTNGDDYPRTITATQLYNHRAALGAVDWGEFDWAPVTLGAGATLAPGESRTFTITPRDDAFELVVGDPDHGEQGMWALALDRGPLKQSLEFAANTAPTHTAEDAHGDLWVTLAGIDTIARVTPASNLADSKVEHYLVPGGNHTFDPVQPPLGPHGLQFDARGILWVTLDAGSAIARVDPSQVRDGTEDGIRVYKLNDCSAAVCPQPFPPEPGVTPPITRLPVQMDVMQDGAGNTVVVFAEQNASAIGAMRFSPDGTELDKTDYPCACTVPTGMRLAPDGSVWFTEAVENRIGHLRFDQAQPFKASAASLEHFPIPSGITQVDPALVPSGAEFFSATPHSLTVDRHGRIWWSEEATGKIGTLDPEKAVPNSSAGMREFALQRNDFGRDPLPADITVDRRDTVYWADEYGDAMGSLTAAGAQHQWRPAERNSLTDSPMSDVEGNLWFIEVGADLLTRISGITAGTEPPAPPPTFVARTAQGTVSAQGLSEVKSVDVAVVRNGQVVKQAAAVGVNRGSFAVDAGVQAGDRVKITPRGETASGPISFTLATLQADRAGDGTVTGRATRGGTALADGVVLSAPSADAGAGRTAAIDPATGAFRATGLAAGGDVTWSEGTPVGVFRTVAPIGAPADAAPPGSGSGPGGDGGRDGSPGPGGENGAPRSADVCRDRLWLVRRGSRRRVPLLGASPAKVRACVGRPTARSRRGHVERWRYGRGLEVRFAGGEVIGMTLRDARFRSLPDGLAVGVRSRTMGRALGVRSLLWHRALLRRHDGRYADVKVAVRRGRVTSITVSLRRYSGLDATARRIARATE
;
A
#
# COMPACT_ATOMS: atom_id res chain seq x y z
N MET A 1 17.28 -70.74 -1.89
CA MET A 1 16.37 -70.90 -0.73
C MET A 1 15.72 -69.55 -0.49
N GLY A 2 14.41 -69.34 -0.45
CA GLY A 2 13.27 -70.01 -1.12
C GLY A 2 12.24 -68.91 -1.43
N MET A 3 11.79 -68.71 -2.67
CA MET A 3 10.68 -69.40 -3.37
C MET A 3 9.26 -68.92 -2.95
N VAL A 4 8.34 -68.54 -3.86
CA VAL A 4 8.49 -68.26 -5.32
C VAL A 4 7.29 -67.50 -5.96
N ARG A 5 7.58 -66.58 -6.91
CA ARG A 5 6.80 -66.08 -8.10
C ARG A 5 5.25 -65.92 -8.12
N ALA A 6 4.81 -64.76 -8.63
CA ALA A 6 4.32 -64.52 -10.01
C ALA A 6 4.51 -63.02 -10.35
N GLN A 7 4.90 -62.47 -11.52
CA GLN A 7 4.90 -62.76 -12.97
C GLN A 7 3.82 -62.00 -13.78
N GLY A 8 4.25 -61.11 -14.69
CA GLY A 8 3.38 -60.42 -15.68
C GLY A 8 3.79 -58.96 -15.96
N ARG A 9 4.94 -58.67 -16.58
CA ARG A 9 5.07 -58.41 -18.03
C ARG A 9 4.06 -57.40 -18.62
N CYS A 10 4.45 -56.13 -18.70
CA CYS A 10 4.00 -55.26 -19.81
C CYS A 10 4.97 -55.42 -21.01
N ARG A 11 4.45 -55.42 -22.24
CA ARG A 11 5.23 -55.58 -23.48
C ARG A 11 5.11 -54.32 -24.34
N LEU A 12 6.16 -53.51 -24.39
CA LEU A 12 6.33 -52.59 -25.51
C LEU A 12 6.67 -53.38 -26.77
N ARG A 13 5.82 -53.26 -27.79
CA ARG A 13 6.05 -53.77 -29.15
C ARG A 13 6.39 -52.57 -30.02
N SER A 14 7.51 -52.63 -30.73
CA SER A 14 7.86 -51.65 -31.76
C SER A 14 7.08 -51.90 -33.06
N LEU A 15 6.75 -50.82 -33.77
CA LEU A 15 6.79 -50.60 -35.23
C LEU A 15 6.43 -49.10 -35.41
N ALA A 16 7.30 -48.25 -35.97
CA ALA A 16 7.40 -47.91 -37.40
C ALA A 16 6.13 -47.21 -37.94
N SER A 17 6.18 -46.09 -38.66
CA SER A 17 7.26 -45.27 -39.27
C SER A 17 6.71 -43.83 -39.50
N GLY A 18 7.45 -42.72 -39.64
CA GLY A 18 8.76 -42.48 -40.28
C GLY A 18 8.62 -42.34 -41.81
N PRO A 19 9.48 -41.58 -42.55
CA PRO A 19 10.49 -40.57 -42.17
C PRO A 19 9.83 -39.18 -41.96
N ALA A 20 10.36 -37.95 -42.16
CA ALA A 20 11.62 -37.33 -42.65
C ALA A 20 11.71 -35.86 -42.11
N LEU A 21 12.60 -34.90 -42.47
CA LEU A 21 13.83 -34.83 -43.30
C LEU A 21 14.71 -33.65 -42.82
N ILE A 22 16.00 -33.87 -42.54
CA ILE A 22 17.15 -32.93 -42.65
C ILE A 22 18.40 -33.72 -42.22
N ALA A 23 19.57 -33.46 -42.83
CA ALA A 23 20.75 -34.31 -42.67
C ALA A 23 22.04 -33.51 -42.49
N THR A 24 22.98 -34.10 -41.74
CA THR A 24 24.42 -33.73 -41.61
C THR A 24 24.71 -32.35 -40.98
N LEU A 25 25.78 -32.14 -40.22
CA LEU A 25 27.03 -32.92 -40.05
C LEU A 25 27.28 -33.38 -38.59
N ALA A 26 28.30 -34.21 -38.37
CA ALA A 26 28.68 -34.74 -37.05
C ALA A 26 30.21 -34.90 -36.88
N ALA A 27 30.73 -34.54 -35.71
CA ALA A 27 32.03 -34.91 -35.10
C ALA A 27 32.13 -34.19 -33.73
N GLU A 28 32.79 -34.68 -32.67
CA GLU A 28 33.31 -36.01 -32.33
C GLU A 28 33.31 -36.17 -30.79
N ALA A 29 33.51 -37.39 -30.28
CA ALA A 29 33.55 -37.74 -28.84
C ALA A 29 35.02 -37.81 -28.33
N PRO A 30 35.37 -38.03 -27.01
CA PRO A 30 34.53 -38.62 -25.97
C PRO A 30 34.71 -38.20 -24.47
N ALA A 31 33.59 -38.33 -23.73
CA ALA A 31 33.44 -38.90 -22.37
C ALA A 31 34.43 -38.60 -21.22
N ALA A 32 33.87 -38.02 -20.14
CA ALA A 32 34.25 -38.33 -18.75
C ALA A 32 32.98 -38.67 -17.93
N ARG A 33 32.97 -39.81 -17.22
CA ARG A 33 31.77 -40.35 -16.53
C ARG A 33 31.78 -40.10 -15.01
N VAL A 34 30.90 -39.26 -14.49
CA VAL A 34 30.41 -39.33 -13.09
C VAL A 34 28.96 -38.82 -13.01
N ARG A 35 28.19 -39.26 -12.00
CA ARG A 35 26.88 -38.69 -11.54
C ARG A 35 25.58 -39.02 -12.31
N VAL A 36 25.47 -40.14 -13.02
CA VAL A 36 24.14 -40.70 -13.40
C VAL A 36 23.50 -41.43 -12.20
N ALA A 37 23.19 -40.66 -11.15
CA ALA A 37 22.59 -41.15 -9.91
C ALA A 37 21.65 -40.13 -9.21
N GLY A 38 21.78 -38.82 -9.48
CA GLY A 38 20.89 -37.80 -8.92
C GLY A 38 19.60 -37.57 -9.72
N VAL A 39 19.65 -37.74 -11.04
CA VAL A 39 18.55 -37.32 -11.95
C VAL A 39 17.26 -38.13 -11.76
N VAL A 40 17.35 -39.41 -11.42
CA VAL A 40 16.17 -40.27 -11.16
C VAL A 40 15.50 -39.94 -9.82
N ALA A 41 16.25 -39.40 -8.85
CA ALA A 41 15.68 -38.90 -7.59
C ALA A 41 15.01 -37.52 -7.78
N ALA A 42 15.58 -36.65 -8.63
CA ALA A 42 14.99 -35.36 -8.96
C ALA A 42 13.63 -35.52 -9.68
N LEU A 43 13.56 -36.40 -10.69
CA LEU A 43 12.30 -36.68 -11.41
C LEU A 43 11.23 -37.41 -10.58
N ALA A 44 11.57 -37.93 -9.40
CA ALA A 44 10.63 -38.56 -8.48
C ALA A 44 10.16 -37.62 -7.34
N LEU A 45 10.69 -36.40 -7.25
CA LEU A 45 10.32 -35.37 -6.27
C LEU A 45 9.74 -34.10 -6.91
N LEU A 46 9.55 -34.09 -8.22
CA LEU A 46 8.99 -32.98 -9.01
C LEU A 46 7.50 -33.15 -9.37
N ALA A 47 6.81 -34.10 -8.74
CA ALA A 47 5.40 -34.42 -9.02
C ALA A 47 4.63 -34.80 -7.73
N CYS A 48 4.61 -33.87 -6.77
CA CYS A 48 3.72 -33.89 -5.60
C CYS A 48 3.17 -32.49 -5.33
N ALA A 49 2.55 -31.90 -6.36
CA ALA A 49 1.44 -30.98 -6.10
C ALA A 49 0.38 -31.72 -5.25
N PRO A 50 -0.43 -31.01 -4.43
CA PRO A 50 -1.59 -31.65 -3.81
C PRO A 50 -2.46 -32.29 -4.91
N PRO A 51 -3.03 -33.49 -4.68
CA PRO A 51 -3.95 -34.08 -5.66
C PRO A 51 -5.13 -33.14 -5.83
N ALA A 52 -5.59 -32.93 -7.06
CA ALA A 52 -6.82 -32.19 -7.30
C ALA A 52 -7.96 -32.83 -6.51
N VAL A 53 -8.58 -32.02 -5.67
CA VAL A 53 -9.82 -32.38 -5.00
C VAL A 53 -10.91 -31.83 -5.90
N ALA A 54 -11.71 -32.75 -6.45
CA ALA A 54 -12.96 -32.41 -7.08
C ALA A 54 -14.08 -32.43 -6.03
N LEU A 55 -15.14 -31.64 -6.24
CA LEU A 55 -16.27 -31.56 -5.31
C LEU A 55 -16.94 -32.93 -5.14
N VAL A 56 -17.55 -33.15 -3.98
CA VAL A 56 -18.19 -34.41 -3.60
C VAL A 56 -19.64 -34.18 -3.17
N ASP A 57 -20.53 -35.08 -3.58
CA ASP A 57 -21.93 -35.08 -3.18
C ASP A 57 -22.12 -35.43 -1.69
N HIS A 58 -23.34 -35.29 -1.17
CA HIS A 58 -23.64 -35.64 0.23
C HIS A 58 -23.55 -37.16 0.53
N ALA A 59 -23.37 -38.01 -0.49
CA ALA A 59 -23.06 -39.43 -0.33
C ALA A 59 -21.53 -39.72 -0.30
N GLY A 60 -20.69 -38.72 -0.58
CA GLY A 60 -19.23 -38.81 -0.64
C GLY A 60 -18.67 -39.32 -1.97
N ALA A 61 -19.44 -39.26 -3.05
CA ALA A 61 -18.97 -39.54 -4.41
C ALA A 61 -18.53 -38.26 -5.13
N THR A 62 -17.49 -38.35 -5.96
CA THR A 62 -16.95 -37.22 -6.72
C THR A 62 -17.89 -36.80 -7.84
N VAL A 63 -18.18 -35.50 -7.93
CA VAL A 63 -18.94 -34.89 -9.02
C VAL A 63 -18.01 -34.72 -10.25
N PRO A 64 -18.36 -35.24 -11.44
CA PRO A 64 -17.60 -35.01 -12.67
C PRO A 64 -17.42 -33.52 -13.00
N ALA A 65 -16.40 -33.16 -13.79
CA ALA A 65 -16.13 -31.79 -14.24
C ALA A 65 -15.98 -30.71 -13.13
N THR A 66 -15.54 -31.09 -11.93
CA THR A 66 -15.28 -30.15 -10.80
C THR A 66 -13.84 -30.19 -10.29
N SER A 67 -12.87 -30.52 -11.16
CA SER A 67 -11.47 -30.79 -10.77
C SER A 67 -10.55 -29.56 -10.89
N THR A 68 -9.84 -29.24 -9.81
CA THR A 68 -9.00 -28.04 -9.60
C THR A 68 -7.58 -28.11 -10.17
N SER A 69 -7.18 -29.16 -10.91
CA SER A 69 -5.82 -29.32 -11.48
C SER A 69 -5.56 -28.46 -12.72
N GLY A 70 -5.79 -27.15 -12.62
CA GLY A 70 -5.72 -26.19 -13.72
C GLY A 70 -6.95 -26.25 -14.62
N THR A 71 -7.66 -25.13 -14.77
CA THR A 71 -8.90 -24.99 -15.55
C THR A 71 -8.80 -25.35 -17.02
N GLN A 72 -7.60 -25.33 -17.59
CA GLN A 72 -7.31 -25.92 -18.90
C GLN A 72 -7.77 -27.39 -19.02
N ALA A 73 -7.99 -28.10 -17.91
CA ALA A 73 -8.54 -29.45 -17.87
C ALA A 73 -10.08 -29.53 -18.01
N GLN A 74 -10.82 -28.43 -17.81
CA GLN A 74 -12.28 -28.34 -18.10
C GLN A 74 -12.57 -27.80 -19.51
N LEU A 75 -11.54 -27.43 -20.28
CA LEU A 75 -11.67 -27.07 -21.69
C LEU A 75 -11.74 -28.34 -22.55
N ALA A 76 -12.93 -28.72 -23.01
CA ALA A 76 -13.09 -29.80 -23.99
C ALA A 76 -12.42 -29.46 -25.33
N ALA A 77 -12.30 -28.16 -25.64
CA ALA A 77 -11.47 -27.62 -26.71
C ALA A 77 -10.88 -26.26 -26.30
N GLY A 78 -9.63 -25.99 -26.68
CA GLY A 78 -9.00 -24.69 -26.44
C GLY A 78 -9.66 -23.55 -27.23
N PRO A 79 -9.55 -22.28 -26.78
CA PRO A 79 -10.21 -21.14 -27.40
C PRO A 79 -9.88 -21.00 -28.88
N LYS A 80 -10.89 -20.66 -29.69
CA LYS A 80 -10.76 -20.56 -31.14
C LYS A 80 -11.51 -19.34 -31.68
N VAL A 81 -10.79 -18.43 -32.33
CA VAL A 81 -11.41 -17.36 -33.14
C VAL A 81 -12.15 -17.98 -34.33
N THR A 82 -13.43 -17.63 -34.51
CA THR A 82 -14.27 -18.05 -35.62
C THR A 82 -14.51 -16.96 -36.66
N GLU A 83 -14.44 -15.69 -36.26
CA GLU A 83 -14.64 -14.52 -37.11
C GLU A 83 -13.77 -13.35 -36.62
N THR A 84 -13.21 -12.56 -37.54
CA THR A 84 -12.42 -11.35 -37.21
C THR A 84 -13.34 -10.13 -37.30
N LEU A 85 -13.42 -9.34 -36.23
CA LEU A 85 -14.27 -8.15 -36.19
C LEU A 85 -13.40 -6.89 -36.28
N PHE A 86 -13.62 -6.05 -37.30
CA PHE A 86 -12.93 -4.77 -37.45
C PHE A 86 -13.63 -3.87 -38.47
N ALA A 87 -13.59 -2.55 -38.22
CA ALA A 87 -13.86 -1.54 -39.24
C ALA A 87 -12.50 -0.90 -39.62
N PRO A 88 -11.97 -1.15 -40.83
CA PRO A 88 -10.67 -0.63 -41.25
C PRO A 88 -10.65 0.90 -41.36
N GLU A 89 -9.49 1.52 -41.13
CA GLU A 89 -9.37 2.99 -41.09
C GLU A 89 -9.38 3.62 -42.50
N SER A 90 -8.90 2.87 -43.50
CA SER A 90 -8.74 3.33 -44.89
C SER A 90 -9.48 2.45 -45.93
N PRO A 91 -10.79 2.16 -45.78
CA PRO A 91 -11.52 1.16 -46.58
C PRO A 91 -11.64 1.47 -48.08
N GLY A 92 -11.20 2.66 -48.52
CA GLY A 92 -11.12 3.01 -49.95
C GLY A 92 -9.90 2.45 -50.68
N ASP A 93 -8.85 2.06 -49.94
CA ASP A 93 -7.55 1.62 -50.47
C ASP A 93 -7.33 0.10 -50.38
N ASP A 94 -8.23 -0.63 -49.72
CA ASP A 94 -8.15 -2.08 -49.46
C ASP A 94 -8.80 -2.98 -50.53
N ASP A 95 -8.46 -4.28 -50.51
CA ASP A 95 -9.11 -5.29 -51.35
C ASP A 95 -10.57 -5.55 -50.86
N PRO A 96 -11.59 -5.36 -51.71
CA PRO A 96 -12.98 -5.68 -51.36
C PRO A 96 -13.21 -7.11 -50.87
N ALA A 97 -12.36 -8.08 -51.22
CA ALA A 97 -12.42 -9.45 -50.72
C ALA A 97 -11.87 -9.59 -49.29
N ALA A 98 -10.97 -8.71 -48.85
CA ALA A 98 -10.55 -8.61 -47.45
C ALA A 98 -11.62 -7.89 -46.62
N LEU A 99 -12.14 -6.76 -47.14
CA LEU A 99 -13.24 -6.01 -46.50
C LEU A 99 -14.49 -6.88 -46.29
N ALA A 100 -14.87 -7.70 -47.28
CA ALA A 100 -16.02 -8.60 -47.18
C ALA A 100 -15.77 -9.85 -46.30
N ALA A 101 -14.59 -10.01 -45.71
CA ALA A 101 -14.24 -11.07 -44.76
C ALA A 101 -14.14 -10.56 -43.29
N LEU A 102 -14.35 -9.25 -43.06
CA LEU A 102 -14.39 -8.64 -41.73
C LEU A 102 -15.84 -8.47 -41.28
N GLY A 103 -16.14 -8.91 -40.05
CA GLY A 103 -17.39 -8.60 -39.38
C GLY A 103 -17.36 -7.20 -38.76
N SER A 104 -18.53 -6.57 -38.60
CA SER A 104 -18.61 -5.23 -38.02
C SER A 104 -18.36 -5.29 -36.50
N SER A 105 -17.47 -4.44 -36.00
CA SER A 105 -17.14 -4.33 -34.57
C SER A 105 -17.88 -3.19 -33.86
N ALA A 106 -19.04 -2.76 -34.35
CA ALA A 106 -19.90 -1.76 -33.71
C ALA A 106 -20.89 -2.45 -32.76
N THR A 107 -21.15 -1.84 -31.60
CA THR A 107 -22.16 -2.34 -30.65
C THR A 107 -23.58 -2.13 -31.17
N PRO A 108 -24.60 -2.87 -30.67
CA PRO A 108 -25.99 -2.63 -31.03
C PRO A 108 -26.40 -1.16 -30.85
N GLU A 109 -25.89 -0.53 -29.80
CA GLU A 109 -26.14 0.86 -29.44
C GLU A 109 -25.37 1.88 -30.31
N ASP A 110 -24.18 1.53 -30.83
CA ASP A 110 -23.49 2.40 -31.80
C ASP A 110 -24.29 2.46 -33.10
N ASP A 111 -24.81 1.31 -33.56
CA ASP A 111 -25.68 1.22 -34.73
C ASP A 111 -27.06 1.85 -34.50
N LEU A 112 -27.62 1.72 -33.29
CA LEU A 112 -28.87 2.37 -32.89
C LEU A 112 -28.72 3.89 -32.81
N GLY A 113 -27.62 4.36 -32.21
CA GLY A 113 -27.21 5.76 -32.21
C GLY A 113 -27.05 6.28 -33.64
N ALA A 114 -26.33 5.55 -34.50
CA ALA A 114 -26.17 5.89 -35.91
C ALA A 114 -27.49 5.85 -36.70
N ALA A 115 -28.45 5.00 -36.32
CA ALA A 115 -29.80 5.00 -36.89
C ALA A 115 -30.61 6.24 -36.47
N LEU A 116 -30.48 6.72 -35.22
CA LEU A 116 -31.09 7.97 -34.76
C LEU A 116 -30.40 9.22 -35.34
N ASP A 117 -29.07 9.21 -35.47
CA ASP A 117 -28.30 10.23 -36.18
C ASP A 117 -28.73 10.29 -37.66
N ALA A 118 -28.94 9.15 -38.33
CA ALA A 118 -29.47 9.08 -39.69
C ALA A 118 -30.96 9.48 -39.80
N LEU A 119 -31.76 9.29 -38.74
CA LEU A 119 -33.15 9.76 -38.67
C LEU A 119 -33.20 11.29 -38.51
N ARG A 120 -32.29 11.85 -37.71
CA ARG A 120 -32.09 13.30 -37.56
C ARG A 120 -31.68 13.96 -38.88
N ASP A 121 -30.77 13.33 -39.62
CA ASP A 121 -30.18 13.92 -40.83
C ASP A 121 -30.89 13.48 -42.13
N ALA A 122 -32.06 12.83 -42.03
CA ALA A 122 -32.78 12.24 -43.15
C ALA A 122 -33.18 13.28 -44.23
N SER A 123 -32.75 13.06 -45.48
CA SER A 123 -32.98 14.00 -46.58
C SER A 123 -34.35 13.88 -47.24
N SER A 124 -35.03 12.74 -47.04
CA SER A 124 -36.30 12.39 -47.63
C SER A 124 -37.06 11.37 -46.77
N ALA A 125 -38.39 11.30 -46.91
CA ALA A 125 -39.21 10.34 -46.16
C ALA A 125 -38.77 8.86 -46.32
N PRO A 126 -38.31 8.38 -47.51
CA PRO A 126 -37.66 7.08 -47.62
C PRO A 126 -36.43 6.89 -46.73
N ASP A 127 -35.58 7.92 -46.59
CA ASP A 127 -34.38 7.84 -45.73
C ASP A 127 -34.79 7.75 -44.25
N ALA A 128 -35.78 8.55 -43.83
CA ALA A 128 -36.33 8.53 -42.47
C ALA A 128 -37.02 7.19 -42.16
N GLN A 129 -37.80 6.65 -43.10
CA GLN A 129 -38.45 5.34 -42.96
C GLN A 129 -37.43 4.20 -42.83
N ASP A 130 -36.31 4.29 -43.56
CA ASP A 130 -35.22 3.32 -43.53
C ASP A 130 -34.37 3.42 -42.24
N ALA A 131 -34.12 4.63 -41.76
CA ALA A 131 -33.48 4.88 -40.46
C ALA A 131 -34.35 4.40 -39.28
N ARG A 132 -35.64 4.77 -39.27
CA ARG A 132 -36.65 4.29 -38.31
C ARG A 132 -36.75 2.76 -38.33
N ARG A 133 -36.69 2.13 -39.50
CA ARG A 133 -36.66 0.67 -39.62
C ARG A 133 -35.42 0.10 -38.96
N ARG A 134 -34.19 0.54 -39.30
CA ARG A 134 -32.96 0.03 -38.67
C ARG A 134 -33.01 0.09 -37.14
N ALA A 135 -33.49 1.22 -36.59
CA ALA A 135 -33.59 1.38 -35.14
C ALA A 135 -34.58 0.38 -34.51
N LEU A 136 -35.73 0.13 -35.16
CA LEU A 136 -36.69 -0.88 -34.73
C LEU A 136 -36.15 -2.32 -34.92
N ASP A 137 -35.45 -2.60 -36.02
CA ASP A 137 -34.86 -3.92 -36.29
C ASP A 137 -33.86 -4.31 -35.18
N ILE A 138 -33.05 -3.34 -34.71
CA ILE A 138 -32.10 -3.50 -33.60
C ILE A 138 -32.83 -3.72 -32.27
N LEU A 139 -33.82 -2.88 -31.94
CA LEU A 139 -34.58 -3.01 -30.68
C LEU A 139 -35.35 -4.32 -30.59
N LEU A 140 -35.93 -4.79 -31.70
CA LEU A 140 -36.79 -5.98 -31.77
C LEU A 140 -36.03 -7.29 -32.01
N GLY A 141 -34.73 -7.23 -32.31
CA GLY A 141 -33.92 -8.42 -32.59
C GLY A 141 -34.24 -9.06 -33.96
N ASP A 142 -34.73 -8.27 -34.91
CA ASP A 142 -34.97 -8.72 -36.28
C ASP A 142 -33.62 -8.92 -37.03
N ALA A 143 -33.65 -9.50 -38.23
CA ALA A 143 -32.44 -10.01 -38.89
C ALA A 143 -31.60 -8.91 -39.57
N ILE A 144 -30.42 -8.61 -39.01
CA ILE A 144 -29.51 -7.55 -39.48
C ILE A 144 -28.24 -8.17 -40.13
N PRO A 145 -28.03 -8.03 -41.46
CA PRO A 145 -26.89 -8.65 -42.13
C PRO A 145 -25.53 -8.12 -41.65
N GLY A 146 -24.58 -9.02 -41.35
CA GLY A 146 -23.20 -8.68 -41.01
C GLY A 146 -22.98 -8.14 -39.59
N LYS A 147 -23.98 -8.29 -38.70
CA LYS A 147 -23.90 -7.92 -37.29
C LYS A 147 -23.97 -9.17 -36.41
N VAL A 148 -23.03 -9.30 -35.46
CA VAL A 148 -22.93 -10.47 -34.56
C VAL A 148 -24.15 -10.62 -33.64
N TYR A 149 -24.77 -9.51 -33.25
CA TYR A 149 -25.98 -9.43 -32.43
C TYR A 149 -27.29 -9.64 -33.22
N SER A 150 -27.22 -9.91 -34.53
CA SER A 150 -28.41 -10.21 -35.34
C SER A 150 -29.21 -11.37 -34.74
N GLY A 151 -30.51 -11.16 -34.52
CA GLY A 151 -31.40 -12.12 -33.85
C GLY A 151 -31.53 -11.95 -32.33
N MET A 152 -30.75 -11.05 -31.71
CA MET A 152 -30.84 -10.70 -30.28
C MET A 152 -31.47 -9.31 -30.13
N PRO A 153 -32.59 -9.15 -29.42
CA PRO A 153 -33.21 -7.84 -29.20
C PRO A 153 -32.54 -7.09 -28.04
N LEU A 154 -32.62 -5.76 -28.07
CA LEU A 154 -32.34 -4.92 -26.89
C LEU A 154 -33.57 -4.81 -25.97
N LEU A 155 -34.79 -4.91 -26.53
CA LEU A 155 -35.99 -5.15 -25.74
C LEU A 155 -36.03 -6.62 -25.32
N ASN A 156 -35.91 -6.93 -24.03
CA ASN A 156 -35.97 -8.31 -23.52
C ASN A 156 -37.42 -8.85 -23.43
N TRP A 157 -38.15 -8.75 -24.54
CA TRP A 157 -39.51 -9.27 -24.72
C TRP A 157 -39.54 -10.78 -24.99
N ASP A 158 -38.39 -11.35 -25.36
CA ASP A 158 -38.30 -12.63 -26.03
C ASP A 158 -37.83 -13.80 -25.13
N VAL A 159 -37.84 -13.63 -23.80
CA VAL A 159 -37.38 -14.64 -22.82
C VAL A 159 -37.94 -16.07 -23.06
N PRO A 160 -39.21 -16.29 -23.47
CA PRO A 160 -39.71 -17.64 -23.83
C PRO A 160 -39.02 -18.29 -25.05
N ARG A 161 -38.22 -17.55 -25.82
CA ARG A 161 -37.41 -18.01 -26.97
C ARG A 161 -35.97 -18.36 -26.57
N LYS A 162 -35.55 -18.05 -25.34
CA LYS A 162 -34.20 -18.27 -24.80
C LYS A 162 -34.07 -19.60 -24.03
N ILE A 163 -34.88 -20.60 -24.40
CA ILE A 163 -34.91 -21.94 -23.79
C ILE A 163 -34.29 -22.95 -24.79
N LYS A 164 -33.29 -23.74 -24.35
CA LYS A 164 -32.59 -24.70 -25.22
C LYS A 164 -32.55 -26.12 -24.66
N ASP A 165 -32.71 -27.10 -25.56
CA ASP A 165 -32.52 -28.52 -25.27
C ASP A 165 -31.03 -28.90 -25.18
N VAL A 166 -30.70 -29.68 -24.16
CA VAL A 166 -29.39 -30.29 -23.92
C VAL A 166 -29.54 -31.82 -24.02
N PRO A 167 -29.11 -32.45 -25.13
CA PRO A 167 -29.27 -33.88 -25.32
C PRO A 167 -28.34 -34.71 -24.41
N PRO A 168 -28.59 -36.02 -24.21
CA PRO A 168 -27.86 -36.84 -23.24
C PRO A 168 -26.36 -36.93 -23.53
N GLY A 169 -25.54 -36.36 -22.64
CA GLY A 169 -24.08 -36.26 -22.85
C GLY A 169 -23.67 -35.31 -23.98
N GLY A 170 -24.53 -34.34 -24.31
CA GLY A 170 -24.41 -33.46 -25.47
C GLY A 170 -23.74 -32.11 -25.20
N ASP A 171 -23.63 -31.34 -26.29
CA ASP A 171 -23.16 -29.96 -26.32
C ASP A 171 -24.35 -29.01 -26.55
N VAL A 172 -24.41 -27.92 -25.79
CA VAL A 172 -25.33 -26.80 -26.06
C VAL A 172 -24.52 -25.56 -26.45
N ARG A 173 -24.89 -24.94 -27.58
CA ARG A 173 -24.25 -23.71 -28.05
C ARG A 173 -24.99 -22.49 -27.48
N VAL A 174 -24.31 -21.65 -26.73
CA VAL A 174 -24.80 -20.37 -26.22
C VAL A 174 -24.08 -19.27 -26.99
N ARG A 175 -24.83 -18.30 -27.53
CA ARG A 175 -24.28 -17.13 -28.23
C ARG A 175 -24.39 -15.92 -27.32
N GLU A 176 -23.30 -15.19 -27.18
CA GLU A 176 -23.23 -13.97 -26.37
C GLU A 176 -22.61 -12.82 -27.16
N VAL A 177 -23.12 -11.61 -26.94
CA VAL A 177 -22.50 -10.38 -27.41
C VAL A 177 -22.29 -9.46 -26.23
N ARG A 178 -21.03 -9.12 -25.95
CA ARG A 178 -20.62 -8.33 -24.77
C ARG A 178 -20.10 -6.96 -25.18
N TYR A 179 -20.58 -5.94 -24.47
CA TYR A 179 -20.17 -4.54 -24.65
C TYR A 179 -20.55 -3.71 -23.41
N GLY A 180 -19.67 -2.81 -22.96
CA GLY A 180 -19.90 -2.10 -21.69
C GLY A 180 -19.89 -3.08 -20.51
N ASP A 181 -20.94 -3.04 -19.68
CA ASP A 181 -21.30 -4.08 -18.71
C ASP A 181 -22.58 -4.86 -19.12
N THR A 182 -22.93 -4.84 -20.41
CA THR A 182 -24.09 -5.50 -21.02
C THR A 182 -23.69 -6.82 -21.72
N VAL A 183 -24.43 -7.89 -21.44
CA VAL A 183 -24.29 -9.21 -22.07
C VAL A 183 -25.64 -9.65 -22.65
N LEU A 184 -25.80 -9.54 -23.97
CA LEU A 184 -26.94 -10.14 -24.68
C LEU A 184 -26.69 -11.64 -24.86
N SER A 185 -27.70 -12.47 -24.59
CA SER A 185 -27.61 -13.93 -24.65
C SER A 185 -28.81 -14.53 -25.38
N ASP A 186 -28.54 -15.47 -26.30
CA ASP A 186 -29.60 -16.27 -26.93
C ASP A 186 -30.12 -17.43 -26.04
N THR A 187 -29.70 -17.48 -24.77
CA THR A 187 -30.03 -18.56 -23.81
C THR A 187 -30.15 -18.05 -22.37
N SER A 188 -31.23 -18.41 -21.69
CA SER A 188 -31.43 -18.23 -20.24
C SER A 188 -31.74 -19.56 -19.54
N LEU A 189 -32.48 -20.46 -20.18
CA LEU A 189 -32.91 -21.74 -19.59
C LEU A 189 -32.44 -22.95 -20.41
N LEU A 190 -32.05 -24.01 -19.70
CA LEU A 190 -31.59 -25.27 -20.26
C LEU A 190 -32.54 -26.42 -19.87
N HIS A 191 -33.17 -27.05 -20.86
CA HIS A 191 -33.94 -28.27 -20.71
C HIS A 191 -33.03 -29.48 -20.94
N PHE A 192 -33.05 -30.48 -20.04
CA PHE A 192 -32.06 -31.56 -20.03
C PHE A 192 -32.71 -32.94 -20.25
N ASP A 193 -32.42 -33.58 -21.39
CA ASP A 193 -32.97 -34.89 -21.77
C ASP A 193 -32.53 -36.03 -20.82
N ASP A 194 -31.30 -35.97 -20.29
CA ASP A 194 -30.79 -36.89 -19.28
C ASP A 194 -29.97 -36.13 -18.23
N PRO A 195 -30.56 -35.80 -17.07
CA PRO A 195 -29.86 -35.04 -16.02
C PRO A 195 -28.80 -35.86 -15.27
N ALA A 196 -28.60 -37.15 -15.58
CA ALA A 196 -27.59 -37.99 -14.96
C ALA A 196 -26.24 -38.03 -15.70
N GLN A 197 -26.12 -37.40 -16.87
CA GLN A 197 -24.87 -37.33 -17.66
C GLN A 197 -24.29 -35.91 -17.66
N ALA A 198 -22.97 -35.81 -17.51
CA ALA A 198 -22.24 -34.55 -17.71
C ALA A 198 -22.40 -34.06 -19.17
N PHE A 199 -22.34 -32.75 -19.38
CA PHE A 199 -22.59 -32.09 -20.68
C PHE A 199 -21.50 -31.06 -21.00
N THR A 200 -21.54 -30.45 -22.19
CA THR A 200 -20.69 -29.29 -22.51
C THR A 200 -21.52 -28.06 -22.85
N ILE A 201 -20.98 -26.89 -22.53
CA ILE A 201 -21.46 -25.61 -23.07
C ILE A 201 -20.39 -25.08 -24.03
N THR A 202 -20.79 -24.84 -25.27
CA THR A 202 -19.99 -24.14 -26.27
C THR A 202 -20.45 -22.69 -26.33
N TYR A 203 -19.68 -21.80 -25.69
CA TYR A 203 -19.86 -20.36 -25.76
C TYR A 203 -19.34 -19.85 -27.11
N GLU A 204 -20.15 -19.03 -27.80
CA GLU A 204 -19.81 -18.23 -28.98
C GLU A 204 -19.92 -16.75 -28.59
N ILE A 205 -18.79 -16.15 -28.20
CA ILE A 205 -18.74 -14.82 -27.59
C ILE A 205 -18.17 -13.81 -28.57
N ALA A 206 -18.90 -12.71 -28.80
CA ALA A 206 -18.38 -11.54 -29.51
C ALA A 206 -18.13 -10.39 -28.53
N ASP A 207 -16.85 -10.04 -28.33
CA ASP A 207 -16.45 -8.84 -27.58
C ASP A 207 -16.32 -7.65 -28.54
N LEU A 208 -17.07 -6.58 -28.25
CA LEU A 208 -17.14 -5.35 -29.05
C LEU A 208 -16.53 -4.13 -28.32
N GLY A 209 -15.95 -4.30 -27.13
CA GLY A 209 -15.50 -3.22 -26.25
C GLY A 209 -14.28 -2.42 -26.77
N PRO A 210 -14.14 -1.12 -26.42
CA PRO A 210 -12.95 -0.33 -26.72
C PRO A 210 -11.77 -0.78 -25.84
N ALA A 211 -10.83 -1.50 -26.44
CA ALA A 211 -9.78 -2.28 -25.75
C ALA A 211 -10.37 -3.39 -24.86
N SER A 212 -10.59 -4.55 -25.47
CA SER A 212 -11.05 -5.80 -24.83
C SER A 212 -10.20 -6.18 -23.63
N ASP A 213 -10.84 -6.34 -22.46
CA ASP A 213 -10.25 -6.85 -21.21
C ASP A 213 -11.35 -7.48 -20.31
N GLY A 214 -12.28 -8.22 -20.94
CA GLY A 214 -13.30 -9.03 -20.26
C GLY A 214 -12.85 -10.49 -20.05
N GLU A 215 -13.48 -11.22 -19.13
CA GLU A 215 -13.24 -12.66 -18.90
C GLU A 215 -14.53 -13.49 -18.86
N LEU A 216 -14.45 -14.74 -19.33
CA LEU A 216 -15.49 -15.77 -19.21
C LEU A 216 -15.18 -16.67 -18.00
N ALA A 217 -16.12 -16.80 -17.06
CA ALA A 217 -15.91 -17.48 -15.77
C ALA A 217 -17.12 -18.33 -15.29
N PRO A 218 -17.69 -19.22 -16.13
CA PRO A 218 -18.93 -19.91 -15.84
C PRO A 218 -18.75 -20.85 -14.65
N THR A 219 -19.57 -20.63 -13.63
CA THR A 219 -19.46 -21.21 -12.30
C THR A 219 -20.75 -21.93 -11.94
N PRO A 220 -20.79 -23.27 -12.02
CA PRO A 220 -21.93 -24.05 -11.56
C PRO A 220 -22.09 -23.99 -10.02
N LEU A 221 -23.28 -23.57 -9.58
CA LEU A 221 -23.77 -23.75 -8.21
C LEU A 221 -24.35 -25.15 -8.07
N LEU A 222 -23.72 -25.98 -7.24
CA LEU A 222 -24.07 -27.40 -7.11
C LEU A 222 -24.96 -27.68 -5.89
N ALA A 223 -25.96 -28.56 -6.07
CA ALA A 223 -26.84 -29.05 -5.02
C ALA A 223 -27.36 -30.46 -5.35
N ASP A 224 -27.64 -31.25 -4.32
CA ASP A 224 -28.31 -32.56 -4.44
C ASP A 224 -29.53 -32.66 -3.49
N ALA A 225 -30.05 -33.87 -3.29
CA ALA A 225 -31.17 -34.14 -2.39
C ALA A 225 -30.89 -33.87 -0.89
N GLY A 226 -29.64 -33.61 -0.49
CA GLY A 226 -29.22 -33.13 0.82
C GLY A 226 -29.20 -31.60 0.95
N GLY A 227 -29.10 -30.87 -0.17
CA GLY A 227 -29.01 -29.41 -0.24
C GLY A 227 -27.81 -28.92 -1.07
N PRO A 228 -27.43 -27.63 -0.94
CA PRO A 228 -26.23 -27.08 -1.56
C PRO A 228 -24.98 -27.88 -1.21
N ILE A 229 -24.20 -28.26 -2.23
CA ILE A 229 -22.91 -28.94 -2.12
C ILE A 229 -21.78 -27.91 -2.02
N GLY A 230 -21.82 -26.90 -2.89
CA GLY A 230 -20.76 -25.91 -3.07
C GLY A 230 -20.80 -25.32 -4.49
N GLY A 231 -19.87 -24.44 -4.80
CA GLY A 231 -19.61 -23.91 -6.13
C GLY A 231 -18.12 -23.92 -6.42
N LEU A 232 -17.78 -24.00 -7.69
CA LEU A 232 -16.42 -23.94 -8.23
C LEU A 232 -16.50 -23.45 -9.67
N HIS A 233 -15.62 -22.56 -10.08
CA HIS A 233 -15.54 -22.15 -11.49
C HIS A 233 -15.24 -23.36 -12.38
N SER A 234 -15.80 -23.42 -13.58
CA SER A 234 -15.37 -24.41 -14.59
C SER A 234 -14.10 -23.94 -15.30
N ILE A 235 -14.05 -22.66 -15.71
CA ILE A 235 -12.85 -22.04 -16.30
C ILE A 235 -12.69 -20.59 -15.82
N LEU A 236 -11.51 -20.03 -16.10
CA LEU A 236 -11.26 -18.59 -16.11
C LEU A 236 -10.53 -18.30 -17.42
N GLN A 237 -11.16 -17.59 -18.35
CA GLN A 237 -10.65 -17.42 -19.72
C GLN A 237 -10.78 -15.95 -20.17
N PRO A 238 -9.65 -15.22 -20.26
CA PRO A 238 -9.64 -13.87 -20.83
C PRO A 238 -10.15 -13.85 -22.27
N LEU A 239 -10.96 -12.85 -22.58
CA LEU A 239 -11.51 -12.60 -23.92
C LEU A 239 -10.57 -11.74 -24.78
N THR A 240 -9.55 -11.10 -24.18
CA THR A 240 -8.53 -10.29 -24.87
C THR A 240 -7.74 -11.12 -25.89
N LEU A 241 -8.06 -10.97 -27.18
CA LEU A 241 -7.36 -11.71 -28.24
C LEU A 241 -5.95 -11.17 -28.49
N ALA A 242 -5.04 -12.08 -28.87
CA ALA A 242 -3.78 -11.71 -29.49
C ALA A 242 -4.04 -10.97 -30.83
N PRO A 243 -3.13 -10.09 -31.30
CA PRO A 243 -3.31 -9.38 -32.57
C PRO A 243 -3.54 -10.33 -33.76
N ILE A 244 -4.70 -10.17 -34.42
CA ILE A 244 -5.13 -10.92 -35.59
C ILE A 244 -4.95 -10.04 -36.84
N PRO A 245 -4.27 -10.53 -37.90
CA PRO A 245 -4.25 -9.84 -39.18
C PRO A 245 -5.65 -9.75 -39.81
N THR A 246 -6.10 -8.53 -40.06
CA THR A 246 -7.38 -8.22 -40.73
C THR A 246 -7.32 -8.48 -42.24
N GLY A 247 -6.13 -8.39 -42.84
CA GLY A 247 -5.91 -8.45 -44.28
C GLY A 247 -5.88 -7.08 -44.97
N THR A 248 -6.13 -6.01 -44.22
CA THR A 248 -6.23 -4.61 -44.65
C THR A 248 -4.99 -3.77 -44.27
N PHE A 249 -4.91 -2.53 -44.75
CA PHE A 249 -3.72 -1.67 -44.62
C PHE A 249 -4.01 -0.23 -44.15
N ALA A 250 -3.34 0.20 -43.08
CA ALA A 250 -3.42 1.56 -42.55
C ALA A 250 -2.29 2.46 -43.10
N SER A 251 -2.68 3.56 -43.75
CA SER A 251 -1.76 4.64 -44.13
C SER A 251 -1.57 5.62 -42.96
N SER A 252 -0.33 6.02 -42.68
CA SER A 252 -0.05 6.98 -41.61
C SER A 252 1.35 7.57 -41.78
N ARG A 253 1.56 8.79 -41.27
CA ARG A 253 2.88 9.45 -41.29
C ARG A 253 4.01 8.66 -40.65
N PHE A 254 3.70 7.66 -39.82
CA PHE A 254 4.67 6.81 -39.14
C PHE A 254 4.92 5.50 -39.93
N THR A 255 3.86 4.81 -40.37
CA THR A 255 3.97 3.58 -41.17
C THR A 255 4.56 3.86 -42.56
N ASP A 256 4.13 4.93 -43.23
CA ASP A 256 4.67 5.35 -44.52
C ASP A 256 6.13 5.87 -44.44
N ALA A 257 6.57 6.35 -43.28
CA ALA A 257 7.96 6.73 -43.06
C ALA A 257 8.88 5.52 -42.81
N LEU A 258 8.36 4.46 -42.18
CA LEU A 258 9.09 3.22 -41.90
C LEU A 258 9.15 2.26 -43.10
N LEU A 259 8.08 2.17 -43.88
CA LEU A 259 7.94 1.19 -44.97
C LEU A 259 8.10 1.83 -46.36
N GLY A 260 7.91 3.16 -46.47
CA GLY A 260 7.91 3.91 -47.72
C GLY A 260 6.50 4.36 -48.09
N ALA A 261 6.37 5.58 -48.61
CA ALA A 261 5.09 6.21 -48.89
C ALA A 261 4.22 5.40 -49.87
N GLY A 262 3.02 5.03 -49.44
CA GLY A 262 2.10 4.20 -50.20
C GLY A 262 2.37 2.70 -50.10
N GLN A 263 3.06 2.24 -49.04
CA GLN A 263 3.17 0.81 -48.69
C GLN A 263 2.15 0.39 -47.61
N GLY A 264 1.79 1.30 -46.70
CA GLY A 264 0.89 1.04 -45.58
C GLY A 264 1.47 0.11 -44.50
N GLY A 265 0.98 0.24 -43.27
CA GLY A 265 1.15 -0.80 -42.25
C GLY A 265 0.04 -1.83 -42.37
N LYS A 266 0.32 -3.12 -42.10
CA LYS A 266 -0.76 -4.12 -42.00
C LYS A 266 -1.61 -3.81 -40.77
N GLU A 267 -2.92 -3.66 -40.94
CA GLU A 267 -3.85 -3.54 -39.82
C GLU A 267 -3.92 -4.86 -39.04
N GLN A 268 -4.23 -4.75 -37.75
CA GLN A 268 -4.43 -5.86 -36.82
C GLN A 268 -5.63 -5.53 -35.93
N SER A 269 -6.50 -6.51 -35.65
CA SER A 269 -7.58 -6.37 -34.67
C SER A 269 -7.33 -7.27 -33.45
N ARG A 270 -7.93 -6.91 -32.31
CA ARG A 270 -8.12 -7.80 -31.15
C ARG A 270 -9.60 -8.13 -30.89
N ARG A 271 -10.51 -7.65 -31.76
CA ARG A 271 -11.94 -7.99 -31.69
C ARG A 271 -12.23 -9.16 -32.63
N GLY A 272 -13.07 -10.07 -32.18
CA GLY A 272 -13.36 -11.33 -32.88
C GLY A 272 -14.47 -12.10 -32.19
N VAL A 273 -15.13 -12.98 -32.93
CA VAL A 273 -16.01 -13.99 -32.33
C VAL A 273 -15.14 -15.16 -31.87
N GLN A 274 -15.29 -15.57 -30.61
CA GLN A 274 -14.53 -16.65 -29.98
C GLN A 274 -15.44 -17.82 -29.64
N GLN A 275 -15.00 -19.03 -29.97
CA GLN A 275 -15.62 -20.26 -29.50
C GLN A 275 -14.78 -20.88 -28.37
N ILE A 276 -15.42 -21.12 -27.22
CA ILE A 276 -14.82 -21.73 -26.02
C ILE A 276 -15.77 -22.85 -25.55
N THR A 277 -15.29 -24.09 -25.45
CA THR A 277 -16.13 -25.22 -25.04
C THR A 277 -15.69 -25.76 -23.67
N VAL A 278 -16.65 -25.79 -22.74
CA VAL A 278 -16.44 -26.07 -21.31
C VAL A 278 -17.17 -27.34 -20.91
N GLU A 279 -16.49 -28.25 -20.21
CA GLU A 279 -17.11 -29.41 -19.56
C GLU A 279 -17.91 -28.98 -18.32
N MET A 280 -19.13 -29.50 -18.17
CA MET A 280 -20.05 -29.18 -17.08
C MET A 280 -20.52 -30.43 -16.33
N PRO A 281 -20.73 -30.34 -15.00
CA PRO A 281 -21.21 -31.45 -14.17
C PRO A 281 -22.62 -31.96 -14.57
N PRO A 282 -23.04 -33.16 -14.12
CA PRO A 282 -24.36 -33.70 -14.44
C PRO A 282 -25.51 -32.76 -14.02
N PRO A 283 -26.49 -32.46 -14.90
CA PRO A 283 -27.50 -31.42 -14.65
C PRO A 283 -28.36 -31.62 -13.39
N ARG A 284 -28.56 -32.86 -12.93
CA ARG A 284 -29.25 -33.15 -11.66
C ARG A 284 -28.56 -32.51 -10.44
N ASP A 285 -27.26 -32.25 -10.55
CA ASP A 285 -26.38 -31.77 -9.48
C ASP A 285 -26.20 -30.22 -9.58
N VAL A 286 -26.84 -29.54 -10.55
CA VAL A 286 -26.67 -28.11 -10.89
C VAL A 286 -27.96 -27.31 -10.65
N ASP A 287 -27.92 -26.26 -9.82
CA ASP A 287 -29.05 -25.33 -9.60
C ASP A 287 -29.04 -24.14 -10.59
N ALA A 288 -27.83 -23.65 -10.91
CA ALA A 288 -27.55 -22.63 -11.89
C ALA A 288 -26.09 -22.73 -12.35
N VAL A 289 -25.79 -22.28 -13.57
CA VAL A 289 -24.44 -21.81 -13.94
C VAL A 289 -24.52 -20.29 -13.93
N LEU A 290 -23.84 -19.66 -12.96
CA LEU A 290 -23.64 -18.22 -12.96
C LEU A 290 -22.45 -17.91 -13.87
N ASP A 291 -22.56 -16.88 -14.72
CA ASP A 291 -21.39 -16.30 -15.37
C ASP A 291 -21.32 -14.81 -14.98
N PRO A 292 -20.36 -14.42 -14.11
CA PRO A 292 -20.14 -13.03 -13.77
C PRO A 292 -19.45 -12.35 -14.96
N ASP A 293 -19.99 -11.22 -15.42
CA ASP A 293 -19.30 -10.44 -16.45
C ASP A 293 -18.09 -9.74 -15.82
N LEU A 294 -16.89 -10.28 -16.01
CA LEU A 294 -15.67 -9.81 -15.35
C LEU A 294 -14.98 -8.75 -16.21
N VAL A 295 -15.25 -7.49 -15.93
CA VAL A 295 -14.62 -6.33 -16.58
C VAL A 295 -13.31 -5.98 -15.87
N ALA A 296 -12.14 -6.19 -16.51
CA ALA A 296 -10.85 -5.96 -15.86
C ALA A 296 -10.39 -4.48 -15.78
N ALA A 297 -11.28 -3.53 -16.09
CA ALA A 297 -11.05 -2.09 -15.96
C ALA A 297 -11.30 -1.62 -14.51
N GLY A 298 -10.22 -1.50 -13.73
CA GLY A 298 -10.24 -0.80 -12.43
C GLY A 298 -9.84 -1.67 -11.25
N ASP A 299 -10.83 -2.15 -10.48
CA ASP A 299 -10.58 -2.81 -9.19
C ASP A 299 -11.20 -4.22 -9.08
N PRO A 300 -10.45 -5.30 -9.34
CA PRO A 300 -10.95 -6.67 -9.22
C PRO A 300 -11.05 -7.16 -7.76
N MET A 301 -10.83 -6.28 -6.75
CA MET A 301 -11.40 -6.54 -5.42
C MET A 301 -12.93 -6.60 -5.47
N SER A 302 -13.58 -6.04 -6.52
CA SER A 302 -14.99 -6.29 -6.87
C SER A 302 -15.23 -7.71 -7.46
N ALA A 303 -14.52 -8.72 -6.95
CA ALA A 303 -14.90 -10.11 -7.11
C ALA A 303 -16.28 -10.31 -6.45
N GLY A 304 -17.31 -10.17 -7.29
CA GLY A 304 -18.68 -9.86 -6.91
C GLY A 304 -19.02 -8.38 -7.15
N GLY A 305 -19.61 -8.05 -8.30
CA GLY A 305 -19.97 -6.65 -8.58
C GLY A 305 -20.95 -6.39 -9.73
N ASN A 306 -20.74 -7.05 -10.86
CA ASN A 306 -21.43 -6.74 -12.11
C ASN A 306 -22.82 -7.41 -12.23
N PRO A 307 -23.63 -7.04 -13.25
CA PRO A 307 -24.80 -7.82 -13.62
C PRO A 307 -24.32 -9.20 -14.09
N MET A 308 -25.07 -10.24 -13.76
CA MET A 308 -24.68 -11.62 -14.05
C MET A 308 -25.71 -12.30 -14.93
N THR A 309 -25.23 -13.05 -15.90
CA THR A 309 -26.08 -14.03 -16.58
C THR A 309 -26.18 -15.31 -15.73
N ALA A 310 -27.32 -15.99 -15.83
CA ALA A 310 -27.57 -17.21 -15.07
C ALA A 310 -28.29 -18.24 -15.96
N LEU A 311 -27.57 -19.27 -16.39
CA LEU A 311 -28.17 -20.40 -17.11
C LEU A 311 -28.76 -21.38 -16.10
N ARG A 312 -30.08 -21.60 -16.14
CA ARG A 312 -30.79 -22.43 -15.12
C ARG A 312 -31.59 -23.59 -15.73
N PRO A 313 -31.84 -24.67 -14.97
CA PRO A 313 -32.72 -25.75 -15.42
C PRO A 313 -34.14 -25.26 -15.74
N ALA A 314 -34.62 -25.62 -16.94
CA ALA A 314 -35.96 -25.32 -17.47
C ALA A 314 -37.02 -26.26 -16.84
N THR A 315 -37.31 -26.09 -15.56
CA THR A 315 -38.37 -26.88 -14.89
C THR A 315 -39.76 -26.50 -15.37
N ASP A 316 -40.71 -27.44 -15.42
CA ASP A 316 -42.11 -27.23 -15.81
C ASP A 316 -42.75 -25.96 -15.22
N GLY A 317 -42.46 -25.69 -13.92
CA GLY A 317 -42.99 -24.53 -13.21
C GLY A 317 -42.40 -23.21 -13.70
N ARG A 318 -41.08 -23.18 -13.95
CA ARG A 318 -40.35 -22.01 -14.44
C ARG A 318 -40.73 -21.66 -15.87
N VAL A 319 -40.82 -22.66 -16.75
CA VAL A 319 -41.27 -22.47 -18.13
C VAL A 319 -42.70 -21.91 -18.15
N ALA A 320 -43.62 -22.50 -17.36
CA ALA A 320 -44.98 -22.00 -17.25
C ALA A 320 -45.09 -20.59 -16.62
N GLU A 321 -44.13 -20.18 -15.77
CA GLU A 321 -44.09 -18.83 -15.19
C GLU A 321 -43.57 -17.80 -16.21
N VAL A 322 -42.53 -18.12 -16.99
CA VAL A 322 -42.02 -17.29 -18.10
C VAL A 322 -43.06 -17.16 -19.21
N ASP A 323 -43.58 -18.27 -19.73
CA ASP A 323 -44.65 -18.32 -20.74
C ASP A 323 -45.89 -17.52 -20.28
N GLY A 324 -46.29 -17.68 -19.01
CA GLY A 324 -47.43 -16.97 -18.43
C GLY A 324 -47.17 -15.48 -18.19
N THR A 325 -45.91 -15.06 -18.07
CA THR A 325 -45.52 -13.67 -17.87
C THR A 325 -45.54 -12.89 -19.18
N PHE A 326 -44.84 -13.39 -20.20
CA PHE A 326 -44.74 -12.74 -21.51
C PHE A 326 -45.93 -13.04 -22.44
N GLY A 327 -46.65 -14.15 -22.20
CA GLY A 327 -47.94 -14.45 -22.82
C GLY A 327 -47.89 -15.28 -24.11
N PHE A 328 -46.74 -15.89 -24.42
CA PHE A 328 -46.54 -16.76 -25.59
C PHE A 328 -45.56 -17.89 -25.27
N THR A 329 -45.43 -18.88 -26.16
CA THR A 329 -44.58 -20.06 -25.98
C THR A 329 -43.71 -20.34 -27.21
N GLY A 330 -42.39 -20.43 -27.05
CA GLY A 330 -41.45 -20.84 -28.11
C GLY A 330 -41.20 -19.81 -29.23
N ASP A 331 -40.42 -20.24 -30.23
CA ASP A 331 -39.58 -19.36 -31.07
C ASP A 331 -40.29 -18.37 -32.01
N ALA A 332 -41.58 -18.56 -32.29
CA ALA A 332 -42.30 -17.90 -33.38
C ALA A 332 -43.68 -17.31 -32.98
N PRO A 333 -43.71 -16.31 -32.07
CA PRO A 333 -44.94 -15.60 -31.71
C PRO A 333 -45.49 -14.74 -32.86
N SER A 334 -46.79 -14.46 -32.80
CA SER A 334 -47.43 -13.46 -33.66
C SER A 334 -47.12 -12.03 -33.21
N ASP A 335 -47.36 -11.04 -34.09
CA ASP A 335 -47.14 -9.62 -33.74
C ASP A 335 -47.91 -9.17 -32.49
N ALA A 336 -49.13 -9.69 -32.27
CA ALA A 336 -49.92 -9.37 -31.08
C ALA A 336 -49.38 -10.00 -29.79
N GLU A 337 -48.72 -11.16 -29.89
CA GLU A 337 -48.00 -11.78 -28.78
C GLU A 337 -46.70 -11.01 -28.49
N ARG A 338 -45.96 -10.58 -29.52
CA ARG A 338 -44.78 -9.72 -29.39
C ARG A 338 -45.12 -8.35 -28.78
N GLU A 339 -46.17 -7.66 -29.26
CA GLU A 339 -46.65 -6.41 -28.65
C GLU A 339 -47.11 -6.63 -27.19
N GLY A 340 -47.78 -7.75 -26.90
CA GLY A 340 -48.20 -8.12 -25.55
C GLY A 340 -47.05 -8.43 -24.59
N ALA A 341 -45.93 -8.93 -25.11
CA ALA A 341 -44.69 -9.18 -24.38
C ALA A 341 -43.86 -7.89 -24.17
N ILE A 342 -43.76 -7.02 -25.17
CA ILE A 342 -43.09 -5.71 -25.04
C ILE A 342 -43.81 -4.85 -23.99
N ALA A 343 -45.15 -4.91 -23.93
CA ALA A 343 -45.96 -4.27 -22.90
C ALA A 343 -45.79 -4.86 -21.47
N LYS A 344 -44.78 -5.70 -21.24
CA LYS A 344 -44.33 -6.17 -19.91
C LYS A 344 -43.08 -5.44 -19.42
N ILE A 345 -42.23 -4.97 -20.33
CA ILE A 345 -41.04 -4.17 -20.01
C ILE A 345 -41.53 -2.81 -19.47
N GLY A 346 -40.92 -2.25 -18.44
CA GLY A 346 -41.39 -1.02 -17.80
C GLY A 346 -41.43 0.21 -18.71
N ASP A 347 -42.40 1.12 -18.52
CA ASP A 347 -42.57 2.36 -19.31
C ASP A 347 -41.45 3.42 -19.09
N ARG A 348 -40.51 3.12 -18.20
CA ARG A 348 -39.28 3.88 -17.92
C ARG A 348 -38.00 3.22 -18.45
N ALA A 349 -38.11 2.09 -19.16
CA ALA A 349 -36.98 1.44 -19.83
C ALA A 349 -36.57 2.29 -21.06
N PRO A 350 -35.30 2.70 -21.20
CA PRO A 350 -34.86 3.51 -22.35
C PRO A 350 -35.21 2.89 -23.70
N GLU A 351 -35.16 1.56 -23.78
CA GLU A 351 -35.49 0.72 -24.94
C GLU A 351 -36.97 0.79 -25.26
N ARG A 352 -37.84 0.77 -24.24
CA ARG A 352 -39.30 0.84 -24.41
C ARG A 352 -39.75 2.26 -24.74
N GLU A 353 -39.19 3.29 -24.08
CA GLU A 353 -39.43 4.69 -24.46
C GLU A 353 -39.06 4.91 -25.94
N LEU A 354 -37.86 4.47 -26.33
CA LEU A 354 -37.38 4.57 -27.71
C LEU A 354 -38.22 3.76 -28.71
N TYR A 355 -38.64 2.54 -28.36
CA TYR A 355 -39.50 1.73 -29.20
C TYR A 355 -40.88 2.34 -29.39
N GLU A 356 -41.54 2.83 -28.33
CA GLU A 356 -42.88 3.44 -28.46
C GLU A 356 -42.80 4.73 -29.28
N HIS A 357 -41.77 5.55 -29.06
CA HIS A 357 -41.45 6.73 -29.87
C HIS A 357 -41.27 6.39 -31.36
N LEU A 358 -40.43 5.40 -31.68
CA LEU A 358 -40.17 4.98 -33.06
C LEU A 358 -41.39 4.30 -33.70
N ARG A 359 -42.16 3.51 -32.94
CA ARG A 359 -43.40 2.87 -33.39
C ARG A 359 -44.41 3.91 -33.85
N ASP A 360 -44.63 4.94 -33.04
CA ASP A 360 -45.69 5.93 -33.26
C ASP A 360 -45.26 7.11 -34.18
N LEU A 361 -43.97 7.20 -34.55
CA LEU A 361 -43.47 8.15 -35.53
C LEU A 361 -44.01 7.88 -36.95
N ASP A 362 -44.72 8.87 -37.50
CA ASP A 362 -44.95 9.02 -38.95
C ASP A 362 -43.70 9.59 -39.62
N ALA A 363 -42.82 8.71 -40.12
CA ALA A 363 -41.59 9.10 -40.81
C ALA A 363 -41.81 9.71 -42.21
N THR A 364 -43.06 10.01 -42.60
CA THR A 364 -43.33 10.90 -43.75
C THR A 364 -43.29 12.39 -43.36
N ASP A 365 -43.39 12.71 -42.06
CA ASP A 365 -43.09 14.03 -41.51
C ASP A 365 -41.61 14.12 -41.12
N LEU A 366 -40.83 14.87 -41.91
CA LEU A 366 -39.40 15.05 -41.66
C LEU A 366 -39.11 15.96 -40.46
N ASP A 367 -39.95 16.96 -40.16
CA ASP A 367 -39.73 17.82 -38.99
C ASP A 367 -39.92 16.99 -37.70
N ALA A 368 -40.86 16.04 -37.70
CA ALA A 368 -41.05 15.09 -36.62
C ALA A 368 -39.89 14.08 -36.49
N ALA A 369 -39.44 13.50 -37.61
CA ALA A 369 -38.29 12.58 -37.63
C ALA A 369 -36.99 13.25 -37.17
N HIS A 370 -36.74 14.48 -37.63
CA HIS A 370 -35.58 15.28 -37.26
C HIS A 370 -35.55 15.62 -35.77
N ALA A 371 -36.71 15.97 -35.21
CA ALA A 371 -36.85 16.23 -33.77
C ALA A 371 -36.61 14.96 -32.93
N LEU A 372 -37.16 13.82 -33.34
CA LEU A 372 -37.06 12.57 -32.57
C LEU A 372 -35.62 12.02 -32.55
N GLY A 373 -34.95 11.97 -33.71
CA GLY A 373 -33.56 11.51 -33.81
C GLY A 373 -32.57 12.35 -32.99
N LEU A 374 -32.89 13.61 -32.72
CA LEU A 374 -32.13 14.48 -31.81
C LEU A 374 -32.49 14.25 -30.34
N GLN A 375 -33.78 14.11 -30.02
CA GLN A 375 -34.27 13.92 -28.64
C GLN A 375 -33.77 12.61 -28.04
N ASP A 376 -33.98 11.51 -28.76
CA ASP A 376 -33.86 10.17 -28.20
C ASP A 376 -32.42 9.64 -28.23
N ARG A 377 -31.49 10.39 -28.84
CA ARG A 377 -30.06 10.08 -28.83
C ARG A 377 -29.47 10.00 -27.41
N ALA A 378 -30.14 10.62 -26.44
CA ALA A 378 -29.82 10.54 -25.01
C ALA A 378 -30.31 9.24 -24.34
N LEU A 379 -31.38 8.59 -24.84
CA LEU A 379 -31.84 7.30 -24.31
C LEU A 379 -30.78 6.22 -24.57
N VAL A 380 -30.22 6.18 -25.78
CA VAL A 380 -29.09 5.29 -26.14
C VAL A 380 -27.85 5.52 -25.26
N SER A 381 -27.68 6.70 -24.68
CA SER A 381 -26.60 6.97 -23.72
C SER A 381 -26.95 6.57 -22.27
N ALA A 382 -28.23 6.33 -21.96
CA ALA A 382 -28.70 5.84 -20.67
C ALA A 382 -28.72 4.30 -20.61
N MET A 383 -28.92 3.63 -21.76
CA MET A 383 -28.76 2.17 -21.92
C MET A 383 -27.38 1.72 -21.40
N ARG A 384 -26.32 2.43 -21.81
CA ARG A 384 -24.90 2.24 -21.44
C ARG A 384 -24.52 2.36 -19.95
N SER A 385 -25.47 2.43 -19.03
CA SER A 385 -25.19 2.78 -17.63
C SER A 385 -25.98 1.92 -16.64
N HIS A 386 -25.58 0.65 -16.50
CA HIS A 386 -26.10 -0.23 -15.44
C HIS A 386 -25.46 0.06 -14.06
N THR A 387 -24.48 0.96 -13.96
CA THR A 387 -23.84 1.43 -12.72
C THR A 387 -24.50 2.64 -12.06
N GLU A 388 -25.53 3.23 -12.70
CA GLU A 388 -26.45 4.20 -12.10
C GLU A 388 -27.90 3.67 -12.15
N LEU A 389 -28.86 4.41 -11.57
CA LEU A 389 -30.29 4.04 -11.62
C LEU A 389 -31.03 4.82 -12.73
N PRO A 390 -31.96 4.21 -13.49
CA PRO A 390 -32.57 4.87 -14.65
C PRO A 390 -33.46 6.06 -14.27
N ALA A 391 -33.62 6.99 -15.22
CA ALA A 391 -34.29 8.26 -15.01
C ALA A 391 -35.77 8.08 -14.59
N GLY A 392 -36.05 8.43 -13.33
CA GLY A 392 -37.37 8.31 -12.69
C GLY A 392 -37.39 7.39 -11.48
N PHE A 393 -36.42 6.48 -11.36
CA PHE A 393 -36.23 5.64 -10.18
C PHE A 393 -35.35 6.33 -9.13
N GLY A 394 -35.35 5.79 -7.91
CA GLY A 394 -34.49 6.26 -6.83
C GLY A 394 -34.24 5.15 -5.81
N GLY A 395 -33.01 5.11 -5.28
CA GLY A 395 -32.64 4.18 -4.21
C GLY A 395 -33.16 4.63 -2.84
N ASP A 396 -33.24 3.70 -1.89
CA ASP A 396 -33.45 4.02 -0.48
C ASP A 396 -32.16 4.67 0.07
N PRO A 397 -32.16 5.96 0.48
CA PRO A 397 -30.97 6.63 1.01
C PRO A 397 -30.54 6.05 2.38
N ASP A 398 -31.40 5.25 2.99
CA ASP A 398 -31.16 4.55 4.24
C ASP A 398 -30.62 3.12 4.00
N ALA A 399 -30.51 2.66 2.74
CA ALA A 399 -29.91 1.39 2.33
C ALA A 399 -28.40 1.48 2.07
N ALA A 400 -27.71 0.34 2.08
CA ALA A 400 -26.27 0.28 1.83
C ALA A 400 -25.94 0.21 0.33
N ALA A 401 -26.86 -0.35 -0.47
CA ALA A 401 -26.88 -0.30 -1.92
C ALA A 401 -28.33 -0.45 -2.41
N SER A 402 -28.61 -0.03 -3.65
CA SER A 402 -29.89 -0.17 -4.34
C SER A 402 -29.72 -0.71 -5.76
N MET A 403 -30.73 -1.43 -6.24
CA MET A 403 -30.89 -1.87 -7.63
C MET A 403 -32.33 -1.64 -8.15
N VAL A 404 -32.48 -1.56 -9.47
CA VAL A 404 -33.73 -1.55 -10.23
C VAL A 404 -33.66 -2.70 -11.24
N LEU A 405 -34.68 -3.55 -11.26
CA LEU A 405 -34.90 -4.56 -12.29
C LEU A 405 -35.85 -3.98 -13.34
N LEU A 406 -35.41 -3.91 -14.59
CA LEU A 406 -36.11 -3.24 -15.69
C LEU A 406 -35.58 -3.84 -17.00
N ASN A 407 -36.43 -4.08 -18.00
CA ASN A 407 -35.99 -4.67 -19.29
C ASN A 407 -35.19 -5.99 -19.13
N GLY A 408 -35.47 -6.80 -18.11
CA GLY A 408 -34.71 -8.04 -17.87
C GLY A 408 -33.26 -7.84 -17.41
N GLU A 409 -32.86 -6.60 -17.11
CA GLU A 409 -31.51 -6.18 -16.73
C GLU A 409 -31.50 -5.65 -15.29
N THR A 410 -30.29 -5.49 -14.72
CA THR A 410 -30.10 -4.93 -13.38
C THR A 410 -29.29 -3.63 -13.42
N TYR A 411 -29.94 -2.53 -13.04
CA TYR A 411 -29.31 -1.22 -12.86
C TYR A 411 -29.04 -0.99 -11.37
N ARG A 412 -27.83 -0.58 -10.97
CA ARG A 412 -27.38 -0.57 -9.57
C ARG A 412 -26.71 0.76 -9.13
N THR A 413 -26.23 0.82 -7.89
CA THR A 413 -25.68 2.06 -7.27
C THR A 413 -24.25 1.92 -6.73
N ARG A 414 -23.66 0.73 -6.88
CA ARG A 414 -22.31 0.27 -6.52
C ARG A 414 -22.31 -1.26 -6.58
N ASP A 415 -21.10 -1.79 -6.50
CA ASP A 415 -20.82 -3.21 -6.68
C ASP A 415 -20.30 -3.87 -5.38
N GLU A 416 -19.72 -3.07 -4.47
CA GLU A 416 -19.24 -3.50 -3.16
C GLU A 416 -20.00 -2.79 -2.01
N VAL A 417 -20.23 -3.50 -0.90
CA VAL A 417 -20.62 -2.93 0.40
C VAL A 417 -19.70 -3.42 1.51
N ARG A 418 -18.83 -2.53 1.97
CA ARG A 418 -18.02 -2.74 3.19
C ARG A 418 -18.89 -2.99 4.43
N VAL A 419 -18.76 -4.18 5.01
CA VAL A 419 -19.62 -4.69 6.08
C VAL A 419 -18.82 -5.34 7.22
N ALA A 420 -19.17 -5.02 8.48
CA ALA A 420 -18.56 -5.70 9.62
C ALA A 420 -19.04 -7.16 9.72
N ALA A 421 -18.19 -8.08 10.18
CA ALA A 421 -18.59 -9.48 10.38
C ALA A 421 -19.85 -9.59 11.26
N GLY A 422 -20.86 -10.33 10.77
CA GLY A 422 -22.16 -10.50 11.42
C GLY A 422 -23.08 -9.27 11.42
N ALA A 423 -22.73 -8.20 10.69
CA ALA A 423 -23.61 -7.03 10.52
C ALA A 423 -24.58 -7.23 9.34
N ALA A 424 -25.78 -6.67 9.47
CA ALA A 424 -26.77 -6.69 8.40
C ALA A 424 -26.49 -5.64 7.33
N VAL A 425 -26.63 -6.04 6.06
CA VAL A 425 -26.65 -5.19 4.87
C VAL A 425 -28.11 -4.84 4.55
N LYS A 426 -28.37 -3.60 4.13
CA LYS A 426 -29.65 -3.22 3.53
C LYS A 426 -29.48 -3.12 2.01
N VAL A 427 -30.30 -3.85 1.27
CA VAL A 427 -30.36 -3.78 -0.20
C VAL A 427 -31.76 -3.33 -0.60
N SER A 428 -31.87 -2.21 -1.32
CA SER A 428 -33.13 -1.80 -1.94
C SER A 428 -33.28 -2.44 -3.31
N VAL A 429 -34.42 -3.04 -3.59
CA VAL A 429 -34.77 -3.57 -4.90
C VAL A 429 -36.04 -2.89 -5.37
N THR A 430 -36.04 -2.37 -6.60
CA THR A 430 -37.23 -1.85 -7.26
C THR A 430 -37.56 -2.73 -8.45
N ASN A 431 -38.82 -3.13 -8.55
CA ASN A 431 -39.37 -3.66 -9.79
C ASN A 431 -39.82 -2.49 -10.67
N GLY A 432 -39.13 -2.28 -11.79
CA GLY A 432 -39.49 -1.28 -12.80
C GLY A 432 -40.45 -1.78 -13.88
N ASP A 433 -40.65 -3.10 -14.00
CA ASP A 433 -41.42 -3.72 -15.08
C ASP A 433 -42.93 -3.87 -14.74
N ASP A 434 -43.75 -4.06 -15.79
CA ASP A 434 -45.22 -4.19 -15.74
C ASP A 434 -45.71 -5.61 -15.34
N TYR A 435 -44.85 -6.42 -14.71
CA TYR A 435 -45.17 -7.76 -14.16
C TYR A 435 -44.56 -8.01 -12.78
N PRO A 436 -45.06 -8.97 -11.98
CA PRO A 436 -44.49 -9.26 -10.66
C PRO A 436 -43.12 -9.93 -10.75
N ARG A 437 -42.14 -9.41 -10.00
CA ARG A 437 -40.75 -9.92 -9.92
C ARG A 437 -40.53 -10.73 -8.64
N THR A 438 -40.02 -11.96 -8.68
CA THR A 438 -39.79 -12.78 -7.46
C THR A 438 -38.34 -12.71 -7.00
N ILE A 439 -38.06 -11.79 -6.09
CA ILE A 439 -36.68 -11.52 -5.66
C ILE A 439 -36.12 -12.66 -4.81
N THR A 440 -34.92 -13.11 -5.18
CA THR A 440 -34.10 -14.08 -4.47
C THR A 440 -32.83 -13.41 -3.90
N ALA A 441 -32.21 -14.07 -2.94
CA ALA A 441 -30.86 -13.73 -2.49
C ALA A 441 -30.11 -15.02 -2.10
N THR A 442 -28.86 -15.13 -2.50
CA THR A 442 -27.94 -16.24 -2.21
C THR A 442 -26.64 -15.64 -1.68
N GLN A 443 -26.05 -16.27 -0.66
CA GLN A 443 -24.75 -15.86 -0.13
C GLN A 443 -23.67 -16.87 -0.50
N LEU A 444 -22.51 -16.37 -0.91
CA LEU A 444 -21.31 -17.17 -1.20
C LEU A 444 -20.33 -17.03 -0.03
N TYR A 445 -19.79 -18.14 0.49
CA TYR A 445 -18.99 -18.17 1.74
C TYR A 445 -17.94 -19.28 1.76
N ASN A 446 -17.02 -19.26 2.75
CA ASN A 446 -15.93 -20.26 2.87
C ASN A 446 -15.05 -20.33 1.59
N HIS A 447 -14.83 -19.19 0.93
CA HIS A 447 -14.00 -19.07 -0.28
C HIS A 447 -12.58 -19.59 -0.08
N ARG A 448 -12.13 -20.43 -1.02
CA ARG A 448 -10.76 -20.89 -1.22
C ARG A 448 -10.34 -20.61 -2.67
N ALA A 449 -9.64 -19.51 -2.88
CA ALA A 449 -9.06 -19.14 -4.17
C ALA A 449 -8.21 -20.29 -4.75
N ALA A 450 -8.41 -20.62 -6.03
CA ALA A 450 -7.71 -21.70 -6.71
C ALA A 450 -6.74 -21.21 -7.80
N LEU A 451 -6.99 -20.04 -8.40
CA LEU A 451 -6.17 -19.48 -9.49
C LEU A 451 -5.58 -18.08 -9.24
N GLY A 452 -6.10 -17.34 -8.26
CA GLY A 452 -5.76 -15.94 -7.97
C GLY A 452 -6.94 -15.27 -7.26
N ALA A 453 -7.03 -13.94 -7.28
CA ALA A 453 -8.17 -13.20 -6.74
C ALA A 453 -9.07 -12.54 -7.81
N VAL A 454 -8.98 -12.95 -9.08
CA VAL A 454 -10.06 -12.74 -10.09
C VAL A 454 -11.03 -13.94 -10.09
N ASP A 455 -10.90 -14.79 -9.07
CA ASP A 455 -11.45 -16.14 -8.98
C ASP A 455 -12.37 -16.22 -7.75
N TRP A 456 -13.62 -16.69 -7.94
CA TRP A 456 -14.56 -17.04 -6.86
C TRP A 456 -14.14 -18.30 -6.09
N GLY A 457 -13.22 -19.08 -6.64
CA GLY A 457 -12.56 -20.24 -6.05
C GLY A 457 -13.49 -21.44 -5.84
N GLU A 458 -13.10 -22.31 -4.92
CA GLU A 458 -13.98 -23.29 -4.29
C GLU A 458 -14.73 -22.58 -3.14
N PHE A 459 -16.06 -22.64 -3.11
CA PHE A 459 -16.88 -21.99 -2.09
C PHE A 459 -18.11 -22.81 -1.69
N ASP A 460 -18.66 -22.52 -0.50
CA ASP A 460 -19.98 -22.96 -0.09
C ASP A 460 -21.01 -21.88 -0.50
N TRP A 461 -22.23 -22.28 -0.89
CA TRP A 461 -23.34 -21.34 -1.12
C TRP A 461 -24.59 -21.70 -0.30
N ALA A 462 -25.46 -20.72 -0.07
CA ALA A 462 -26.77 -20.95 0.55
C ALA A 462 -27.79 -19.86 0.21
N PRO A 463 -29.07 -20.20 -0.02
CA PRO A 463 -30.13 -19.22 -0.17
C PRO A 463 -30.38 -18.47 1.15
N VAL A 464 -30.74 -17.19 1.04
CA VAL A 464 -31.04 -16.29 2.16
C VAL A 464 -32.52 -15.96 2.20
N THR A 465 -33.17 -16.23 3.32
CA THR A 465 -34.62 -15.99 3.46
C THR A 465 -34.95 -14.50 3.57
N LEU A 466 -35.34 -13.88 2.45
CA LEU A 466 -35.82 -12.50 2.38
C LEU A 466 -37.17 -12.25 3.10
N GLY A 467 -37.88 -13.33 3.46
CA GLY A 467 -39.13 -13.30 4.23
C GLY A 467 -40.35 -13.75 3.41
N ALA A 468 -41.49 -13.86 4.09
CA ALA A 468 -42.75 -14.25 3.45
C ALA A 468 -43.31 -13.08 2.60
N GLY A 469 -43.13 -13.17 1.28
CA GLY A 469 -43.64 -12.19 0.32
C GLY A 469 -42.57 -11.50 -0.53
N ALA A 470 -41.40 -12.12 -0.78
CA ALA A 470 -40.29 -11.51 -1.54
C ALA A 470 -40.63 -11.06 -2.97
N THR A 471 -41.74 -11.53 -3.56
CA THR A 471 -42.30 -10.98 -4.79
C THR A 471 -42.64 -9.49 -4.66
N LEU A 472 -42.26 -8.70 -5.66
CA LEU A 472 -42.56 -7.28 -5.81
C LEU A 472 -43.65 -7.09 -6.87
N ALA A 473 -44.66 -6.26 -6.57
CA ALA A 473 -45.61 -5.82 -7.59
C ALA A 473 -44.94 -4.89 -8.63
N PRO A 474 -45.55 -4.67 -9.81
CA PRO A 474 -45.12 -3.62 -10.74
C PRO A 474 -44.95 -2.26 -10.06
N GLY A 475 -43.81 -1.62 -10.28
CA GLY A 475 -43.45 -0.34 -9.63
C GLY A 475 -43.17 -0.41 -8.12
N GLU A 476 -43.07 -1.59 -7.50
CA GLU A 476 -42.79 -1.70 -6.07
C GLU A 476 -41.27 -1.63 -5.76
N SER A 477 -40.88 -0.65 -4.95
CA SER A 477 -39.57 -0.58 -4.28
C SER A 477 -39.64 -1.16 -2.87
N ARG A 478 -38.66 -2.00 -2.49
CA ARG A 478 -38.57 -2.58 -1.15
C ARG A 478 -37.13 -2.78 -0.66
N THR A 479 -36.82 -2.31 0.54
CA THR A 479 -35.52 -2.51 1.20
C THR A 479 -35.49 -3.80 2.01
N PHE A 480 -34.75 -4.79 1.53
CA PHE A 480 -34.46 -6.03 2.24
C PHE A 480 -33.32 -5.80 3.24
N THR A 481 -33.46 -6.30 4.48
CA THR A 481 -32.39 -6.29 5.48
C THR A 481 -31.79 -7.69 5.58
N ILE A 482 -30.70 -7.91 4.85
CA ILE A 482 -30.01 -9.18 4.73
C ILE A 482 -28.96 -9.28 5.84
N THR A 483 -28.91 -10.40 6.57
CA THR A 483 -27.81 -10.68 7.52
C THR A 483 -26.96 -11.80 6.94
N PRO A 484 -25.89 -11.48 6.18
CA PRO A 484 -24.97 -12.48 5.66
C PRO A 484 -24.15 -13.12 6.80
N ARG A 485 -23.56 -14.27 6.55
CA ARG A 485 -22.61 -14.89 7.48
C ARG A 485 -21.33 -14.07 7.64
N ASP A 486 -20.67 -14.20 8.79
CA ASP A 486 -19.36 -13.60 9.12
C ASP A 486 -18.26 -13.92 8.09
N ASP A 487 -18.39 -15.04 7.37
CA ASP A 487 -17.48 -15.59 6.35
C ASP A 487 -18.04 -15.55 4.91
N ALA A 488 -19.20 -14.92 4.68
CA ALA A 488 -19.76 -14.74 3.33
C ALA A 488 -19.07 -13.57 2.61
N PHE A 489 -18.45 -13.82 1.47
CA PHE A 489 -17.75 -12.78 0.69
C PHE A 489 -18.68 -12.01 -0.25
N GLU A 490 -19.88 -12.55 -0.54
CA GLU A 490 -20.77 -11.98 -1.56
C GLU A 490 -22.26 -12.26 -1.30
N LEU A 491 -23.12 -11.41 -1.85
CA LEU A 491 -24.55 -11.60 -1.98
C LEU A 491 -25.00 -11.50 -3.45
N VAL A 492 -25.42 -12.62 -4.01
CA VAL A 492 -26.09 -12.71 -5.32
C VAL A 492 -27.57 -12.41 -5.10
N VAL A 493 -28.08 -11.30 -5.65
CA VAL A 493 -29.45 -10.79 -5.43
C VAL A 493 -30.11 -10.45 -6.77
N GLY A 494 -31.40 -10.78 -6.93
CA GLY A 494 -32.15 -10.42 -8.14
C GLY A 494 -33.34 -11.34 -8.43
N ASP A 495 -33.85 -11.28 -9.64
CA ASP A 495 -34.86 -12.18 -10.19
C ASP A 495 -34.22 -13.14 -11.22
N PRO A 496 -33.96 -14.40 -10.83
CA PRO A 496 -33.11 -15.32 -11.60
C PRO A 496 -33.83 -16.02 -12.76
N ASP A 497 -35.13 -15.76 -12.95
CA ASP A 497 -35.98 -16.56 -13.84
C ASP A 497 -36.61 -15.73 -14.99
N HIS A 498 -36.43 -14.39 -15.01
CA HIS A 498 -37.06 -13.46 -15.97
C HIS A 498 -36.11 -12.36 -16.51
N GLY A 499 -34.88 -12.69 -16.93
CA GLY A 499 -33.97 -11.71 -17.53
C GLY A 499 -32.66 -12.31 -18.02
N GLU A 500 -31.93 -11.58 -18.88
CA GLU A 500 -30.55 -11.93 -19.27
C GLU A 500 -29.57 -11.59 -18.15
N GLN A 501 -29.74 -10.41 -17.55
CA GLN A 501 -28.93 -9.86 -16.46
C GLN A 501 -29.80 -9.53 -15.23
N GLY A 502 -30.81 -10.36 -14.96
CA GLY A 502 -31.75 -10.18 -13.84
C GLY A 502 -31.15 -10.39 -12.43
N MET A 503 -29.84 -10.67 -12.36
CA MET A 503 -29.09 -10.94 -11.14
C MET A 503 -27.89 -10.01 -11.01
N TRP A 504 -27.54 -9.64 -9.78
CA TRP A 504 -26.37 -8.83 -9.43
C TRP A 504 -25.60 -9.45 -8.28
N ALA A 505 -24.28 -9.49 -8.43
CA ALA A 505 -23.36 -9.88 -7.38
C ALA A 505 -22.93 -8.66 -6.56
N LEU A 506 -23.14 -8.69 -5.24
CA LEU A 506 -22.74 -7.62 -4.33
C LEU A 506 -21.62 -8.11 -3.39
N ALA A 507 -20.39 -7.66 -3.61
CA ALA A 507 -19.24 -7.98 -2.75
C ALA A 507 -19.42 -7.42 -1.34
N LEU A 508 -18.93 -8.17 -0.35
CA LEU A 508 -19.05 -7.88 1.08
C LEU A 508 -17.68 -7.66 1.73
N ASP A 509 -17.03 -6.54 1.39
CA ASP A 509 -15.71 -6.20 1.91
C ASP A 509 -15.66 -6.20 3.46
N ARG A 510 -14.74 -7.04 3.98
CA ARG A 510 -14.35 -7.10 5.40
C ARG A 510 -12.84 -6.91 5.62
N GLY A 511 -12.11 -6.53 4.57
CA GLY A 511 -10.66 -6.42 4.56
C GLY A 511 -10.13 -5.21 5.34
N PRO A 512 -8.82 -4.90 5.26
CA PRO A 512 -8.32 -3.59 5.67
C PRO A 512 -8.92 -2.51 4.76
N LEU A 513 -9.15 -1.31 5.31
CA LEU A 513 -9.77 -0.22 4.54
C LEU A 513 -8.76 0.35 3.51
N LYS A 514 -8.94 -0.02 2.24
CA LYS A 514 -8.29 0.58 1.05
C LYS A 514 -8.99 1.90 0.70
N GLN A 515 -8.23 2.97 0.48
CA GLN A 515 -8.74 4.28 0.03
C GLN A 515 -7.64 4.99 -0.77
N SER A 516 -8.04 5.83 -1.73
CA SER A 516 -7.09 6.58 -2.56
C SER A 516 -7.39 8.08 -2.60
N LEU A 517 -6.37 8.84 -2.93
CA LEU A 517 -6.43 10.26 -3.29
C LEU A 517 -5.91 10.40 -4.72
N GLU A 518 -6.76 10.91 -5.60
CA GLU A 518 -6.44 11.24 -6.99
C GLU A 518 -5.75 12.61 -7.06
N PHE A 519 -4.63 12.69 -7.78
CA PHE A 519 -4.02 13.95 -8.20
C PHE A 519 -4.53 14.38 -9.58
N ALA A 520 -4.18 15.57 -10.05
CA ALA A 520 -4.54 15.97 -11.41
C ALA A 520 -3.79 15.10 -12.45
N ALA A 521 -4.46 14.73 -13.55
CA ALA A 521 -3.85 13.92 -14.59
C ALA A 521 -2.53 14.50 -15.12
N ASN A 522 -1.53 13.64 -15.33
CA ASN A 522 -0.14 13.95 -15.72
C ASN A 522 0.69 14.62 -14.61
N THR A 523 0.36 14.45 -13.31
CA THR A 523 1.25 14.89 -12.22
C THR A 523 2.41 13.94 -11.98
N ALA A 524 2.23 12.65 -12.26
CA ALA A 524 3.20 11.57 -12.06
C ALA A 524 3.82 11.61 -10.65
N PRO A 525 3.10 11.16 -9.60
CA PRO A 525 3.68 10.99 -8.28
C PRO A 525 4.88 10.02 -8.34
N THR A 526 5.95 10.25 -7.58
CA THR A 526 7.17 9.40 -7.66
C THR A 526 7.65 8.78 -6.36
N HIS A 527 7.62 9.46 -5.21
CA HIS A 527 7.92 8.90 -3.89
C HIS A 527 7.07 9.57 -2.79
N THR A 528 7.05 8.99 -1.57
CA THR A 528 6.36 9.58 -0.40
C THR A 528 7.20 9.59 0.89
N ALA A 529 6.94 10.54 1.79
CA ALA A 529 7.46 10.54 3.17
C ALA A 529 6.51 11.22 4.17
N GLU A 530 6.43 10.71 5.41
CA GLU A 530 5.64 11.29 6.51
C GLU A 530 6.47 12.31 7.33
N ASP A 531 5.86 13.43 7.72
CA ASP A 531 6.48 14.41 8.62
C ASP A 531 6.12 14.23 10.11
N ALA A 532 6.72 15.05 10.98
CA ALA A 532 6.51 14.97 12.44
C ALA A 532 5.10 15.38 12.93
N HIS A 533 4.15 15.63 12.03
CA HIS A 533 2.75 15.94 12.29
C HIS A 533 1.77 14.90 11.72
N GLY A 534 2.24 13.99 10.86
CA GLY A 534 1.40 13.08 10.09
C GLY A 534 0.84 13.69 8.80
N ASP A 535 1.42 14.81 8.34
CA ASP A 535 1.22 15.25 6.96
C ASP A 535 2.17 14.42 6.07
N LEU A 536 1.66 13.95 4.93
CA LEU A 536 2.46 13.27 3.91
C LEU A 536 3.01 14.27 2.91
N TRP A 537 4.22 14.04 2.46
CA TRP A 537 4.87 14.79 1.40
C TRP A 537 5.10 13.86 0.22
N VAL A 538 4.76 14.32 -0.99
CA VAL A 538 4.77 13.54 -2.23
C VAL A 538 5.45 14.35 -3.31
N THR A 539 6.36 13.74 -4.04
CA THR A 539 7.01 14.33 -5.22
C THR A 539 6.15 14.08 -6.46
N LEU A 540 5.91 15.13 -7.26
CA LEU A 540 5.09 15.09 -8.48
C LEU A 540 5.97 15.49 -9.68
N ALA A 541 6.51 14.51 -10.38
CA ALA A 541 7.56 14.70 -11.39
C ALA A 541 7.07 15.34 -12.69
N GLY A 542 5.82 15.08 -13.09
CA GLY A 542 5.25 15.58 -14.35
C GLY A 542 5.08 17.11 -14.40
N ILE A 543 5.10 17.78 -13.24
CA ILE A 543 4.92 19.24 -13.10
C ILE A 543 6.00 19.93 -12.25
N ASP A 544 7.08 19.24 -11.90
CA ASP A 544 8.13 19.73 -10.99
C ASP A 544 7.60 20.33 -9.67
N THR A 545 6.69 19.64 -8.99
CA THR A 545 6.17 20.10 -7.68
C THR A 545 6.35 19.07 -6.57
N ILE A 546 6.22 19.55 -5.33
CA ILE A 546 6.15 18.74 -4.13
C ILE A 546 4.80 19.03 -3.48
N ALA A 547 3.93 18.03 -3.43
CA ALA A 547 2.67 18.13 -2.72
C ALA A 547 2.83 17.83 -1.23
N ARG A 548 2.03 18.49 -0.39
CA ARG A 548 1.75 18.05 0.98
C ARG A 548 0.28 17.70 1.12
N VAL A 549 0.02 16.47 1.56
CA VAL A 549 -1.31 15.95 1.87
C VAL A 549 -1.46 15.90 3.39
N THR A 550 -2.42 16.64 3.96
CA THR A 550 -2.91 16.40 5.33
C THR A 550 -4.03 15.36 5.27
N PRO A 551 -3.81 14.11 5.71
CA PRO A 551 -4.78 13.03 5.47
C PRO A 551 -6.06 13.19 6.29
N ALA A 552 -7.21 13.02 5.62
CA ALA A 552 -8.49 12.90 6.29
C ALA A 552 -8.90 11.43 6.52
N SER A 553 -9.99 11.23 7.27
CA SER A 553 -10.55 9.88 7.53
C SER A 553 -11.19 9.27 6.28
N ASN A 554 -11.66 10.11 5.36
CA ASN A 554 -11.93 9.77 3.97
C ASN A 554 -10.87 10.48 3.11
N LEU A 555 -10.18 9.80 2.21
CA LEU A 555 -9.04 10.43 1.52
C LEU A 555 -9.46 11.54 0.55
N ALA A 556 -10.64 11.45 -0.07
CA ALA A 556 -11.19 12.53 -0.89
C ALA A 556 -11.50 13.83 -0.10
N ASP A 557 -11.59 13.77 1.23
CA ASP A 557 -11.72 14.95 2.11
C ASP A 557 -10.36 15.50 2.58
N SER A 558 -9.23 14.96 2.09
CA SER A 558 -7.88 15.39 2.49
C SER A 558 -7.54 16.77 1.93
N LYS A 559 -6.70 17.51 2.65
CA LYS A 559 -6.19 18.79 2.14
C LYS A 559 -4.87 18.54 1.41
N VAL A 560 -4.80 18.94 0.13
CA VAL A 560 -3.55 18.99 -0.64
C VAL A 560 -3.08 20.45 -0.74
N GLU A 561 -1.77 20.66 -0.69
CA GLU A 561 -1.05 21.91 -1.01
C GLU A 561 0.11 21.59 -1.94
N HIS A 562 0.41 22.46 -2.91
CA HIS A 562 1.49 22.23 -3.89
C HIS A 562 2.58 23.29 -3.74
N TYR A 563 3.85 22.85 -3.73
CA TYR A 563 5.02 23.72 -3.65
C TYR A 563 5.86 23.59 -4.91
N LEU A 564 6.19 24.72 -5.54
CA LEU A 564 6.84 24.76 -6.86
C LEU A 564 8.36 24.62 -6.70
N VAL A 565 8.99 23.65 -7.37
CA VAL A 565 10.45 23.49 -7.31
C VAL A 565 11.14 24.60 -8.12
N PRO A 566 12.00 25.44 -7.52
CA PRO A 566 12.50 26.65 -8.19
C PRO A 566 13.18 26.41 -9.53
N GLY A 567 12.61 26.99 -10.60
CA GLY A 567 13.06 26.81 -11.98
C GLY A 567 12.55 25.54 -12.68
N GLY A 568 11.56 24.85 -12.12
CA GLY A 568 10.90 23.69 -12.72
C GLY A 568 9.81 24.02 -13.73
N ASN A 569 9.43 23.04 -14.54
CA ASN A 569 8.45 23.14 -15.60
C ASN A 569 7.03 22.89 -15.09
N HIS A 570 6.44 23.90 -14.45
CA HIS A 570 5.10 23.81 -13.83
C HIS A 570 3.94 24.00 -14.82
N THR A 571 4.21 24.14 -16.12
CA THR A 571 3.20 24.50 -17.14
C THR A 571 3.31 23.67 -18.43
N PHE A 572 4.06 22.57 -18.41
CA PHE A 572 4.33 21.72 -19.59
C PHE A 572 4.90 22.50 -20.79
N ASP A 573 5.77 23.50 -20.57
CA ASP A 573 6.46 24.22 -21.65
C ASP A 573 7.50 23.28 -22.30
N PRO A 574 7.35 22.87 -23.58
CA PRO A 574 8.27 21.91 -24.21
C PRO A 574 9.69 22.48 -24.43
N VAL A 575 9.93 23.76 -24.17
CA VAL A 575 11.25 24.42 -24.22
C VAL A 575 11.94 24.43 -22.86
N GLN A 576 11.20 24.29 -21.75
CA GLN A 576 11.77 24.26 -20.40
C GLN A 576 12.12 22.81 -19.99
N PRO A 577 13.40 22.48 -19.75
CA PRO A 577 13.76 21.14 -19.27
C PRO A 577 13.17 20.88 -17.87
N PRO A 578 12.61 19.69 -17.60
CA PRO A 578 12.13 19.33 -16.28
C PRO A 578 13.29 19.18 -15.28
N LEU A 579 12.98 19.29 -13.99
CA LEU A 579 13.89 19.00 -12.89
C LEU A 579 13.71 17.59 -12.34
N GLY A 580 12.51 17.01 -12.43
CA GLY A 580 12.20 15.63 -12.04
C GLY A 580 12.36 15.37 -10.55
N PRO A 581 11.51 15.93 -9.68
CA PRO A 581 11.49 15.57 -8.26
C PRO A 581 11.20 14.08 -8.09
N HIS A 582 12.18 13.34 -7.54
CA HIS A 582 12.15 11.89 -7.36
C HIS A 582 12.12 11.55 -5.86
N GLY A 583 13.24 11.13 -5.28
CA GLY A 583 13.31 10.65 -3.90
C GLY A 583 13.34 11.76 -2.86
N LEU A 584 12.68 11.55 -1.71
CA LEU A 584 12.59 12.52 -0.63
C LEU A 584 12.84 11.93 0.76
N GLN A 585 13.48 12.71 1.65
CA GLN A 585 13.76 12.29 3.02
C GLN A 585 13.83 13.49 3.98
N PHE A 586 13.17 13.39 5.14
CA PHE A 586 13.28 14.36 6.23
C PHE A 586 14.58 14.17 7.02
N ASP A 587 15.27 15.28 7.33
CA ASP A 587 16.36 15.30 8.29
C ASP A 587 15.88 15.45 9.75
N ALA A 588 16.80 15.21 10.69
CA ALA A 588 16.59 15.26 12.14
C ALA A 588 16.03 16.58 12.72
N ARG A 589 15.88 17.62 11.88
CA ARG A 589 15.40 18.97 12.25
C ARG A 589 14.06 19.30 11.59
N GLY A 590 13.50 18.38 10.80
CA GLY A 590 12.28 18.60 10.03
C GLY A 590 12.50 19.41 8.75
N ILE A 591 13.73 19.45 8.23
CA ILE A 591 14.01 19.97 6.88
C ILE A 591 13.85 18.80 5.90
N LEU A 592 13.11 19.03 4.82
CA LEU A 592 12.91 18.04 3.77
C LEU A 592 13.96 18.22 2.68
N TRP A 593 14.52 17.09 2.22
CA TRP A 593 15.47 17.03 1.12
C TRP A 593 14.88 16.18 0.00
N VAL A 594 15.08 16.58 -1.26
CA VAL A 594 14.50 15.94 -2.45
C VAL A 594 15.53 15.86 -3.58
N THR A 595 15.66 14.73 -4.26
CA THR A 595 16.48 14.60 -5.48
C THR A 595 15.73 15.14 -6.70
N LEU A 596 16.45 15.79 -7.61
CA LEU A 596 15.95 16.31 -8.88
C LEU A 596 16.70 15.57 -10.00
N ASP A 597 16.08 14.52 -10.54
CA ASP A 597 16.73 13.48 -11.33
C ASP A 597 17.16 13.97 -12.73
N ALA A 598 16.28 14.57 -13.50
CA ALA A 598 16.57 15.27 -14.76
C ALA A 598 17.35 16.57 -14.49
N GLY A 599 17.08 17.20 -13.34
CA GLY A 599 17.68 18.46 -12.93
C GLY A 599 19.15 18.37 -12.50
N SER A 600 19.70 17.18 -12.25
CA SER A 600 21.04 16.98 -11.64
C SER A 600 21.25 17.87 -10.41
N ALA A 601 20.32 17.80 -9.46
CA ALA A 601 20.29 18.69 -8.30
C ALA A 601 19.64 18.05 -7.08
N ILE A 602 19.81 18.70 -5.92
CA ILE A 602 19.11 18.41 -4.67
C ILE A 602 18.31 19.66 -4.29
N ALA A 603 17.02 19.51 -3.98
CA ALA A 603 16.23 20.56 -3.34
C ALA A 603 16.22 20.42 -1.82
N ARG A 604 16.31 21.55 -1.11
CA ARG A 604 16.09 21.67 0.33
C ARG A 604 14.83 22.49 0.56
N VAL A 605 13.83 21.89 1.19
CA VAL A 605 12.54 22.49 1.51
C VAL A 605 12.46 22.76 3.01
N ASP A 606 12.01 23.96 3.39
CA ASP A 606 11.76 24.33 4.78
C ASP A 606 10.25 24.38 5.07
N PRO A 607 9.64 23.35 5.70
CA PRO A 607 8.20 23.31 6.00
C PRO A 607 7.66 24.48 6.83
N SER A 608 8.54 25.27 7.46
CA SER A 608 8.15 26.47 8.20
C SER A 608 8.02 27.73 7.32
N GLN A 609 8.52 27.68 6.08
CA GLN A 609 8.59 28.82 5.16
C GLN A 609 7.77 28.64 3.87
N VAL A 610 7.47 27.40 3.47
CA VAL A 610 6.68 27.09 2.26
C VAL A 610 5.30 27.75 2.25
N ARG A 611 4.80 28.04 1.04
CA ARG A 611 3.43 28.51 0.79
C ARG A 611 2.86 27.81 -0.43
N ASP A 612 1.59 27.44 -0.30
CA ASP A 612 0.82 26.80 -1.36
C ASP A 612 0.81 27.66 -2.64
N GLY A 613 1.13 27.02 -3.78
CA GLY A 613 1.26 27.66 -5.09
C GLY A 613 2.52 28.51 -5.31
N THR A 614 3.58 28.38 -4.50
CA THR A 614 4.81 29.19 -4.66
C THR A 614 6.13 28.41 -4.50
N GLU A 615 7.23 29.04 -4.88
CA GLU A 615 8.62 28.63 -4.65
C GLU A 615 9.14 28.96 -3.23
N ASP A 616 8.33 29.58 -2.36
CA ASP A 616 8.78 30.06 -1.04
C ASP A 616 9.39 28.91 -0.21
N GLY A 617 10.49 29.18 0.49
CA GLY A 617 11.09 28.21 1.42
C GLY A 617 11.91 27.08 0.79
N ILE A 618 11.97 26.99 -0.55
CA ILE A 618 12.76 25.99 -1.28
C ILE A 618 14.10 26.59 -1.74
N ARG A 619 15.16 25.76 -1.77
CA ARG A 619 16.45 26.08 -2.42
C ARG A 619 16.95 24.89 -3.22
N VAL A 620 17.46 25.11 -4.42
CA VAL A 620 18.03 24.07 -5.30
C VAL A 620 19.55 24.18 -5.34
N TYR A 621 20.24 23.06 -5.14
CA TYR A 621 21.69 22.92 -5.15
C TYR A 621 22.08 22.02 -6.32
N LYS A 622 22.85 22.53 -7.28
CA LYS A 622 23.31 21.73 -8.44
C LYS A 622 24.40 20.75 -8.01
N LEU A 623 24.40 19.56 -8.62
CA LEU A 623 25.43 18.54 -8.44
C LEU A 623 26.73 18.94 -9.15
N ASN A 624 27.62 17.99 -9.41
CA ASN A 624 28.81 18.24 -10.23
C ASN A 624 28.45 18.22 -11.71
N ASP A 625 29.25 18.86 -12.57
CA ASP A 625 28.98 18.86 -14.01
C ASP A 625 28.98 17.44 -14.60
N CYS A 626 28.19 17.26 -15.64
CA CYS A 626 27.86 15.97 -16.24
C CYS A 626 28.19 16.02 -17.75
N SER A 627 28.81 14.96 -18.26
CA SER A 627 29.28 14.88 -19.65
C SER A 627 29.14 13.46 -20.15
N ALA A 628 29.09 13.24 -21.47
CA ALA A 628 28.90 11.90 -22.06
C ALA A 628 29.96 10.83 -21.65
N ALA A 629 31.07 11.23 -21.02
CA ALA A 629 32.10 10.32 -20.47
C ALA A 629 31.96 10.03 -18.97
N VAL A 630 31.08 10.75 -18.27
CA VAL A 630 30.70 10.53 -16.85
C VAL A 630 29.27 10.00 -16.77
N CYS A 631 28.41 10.47 -17.65
CA CYS A 631 26.98 10.21 -17.76
C CYS A 631 26.69 9.77 -19.22
N PRO A 632 26.81 8.48 -19.57
CA PRO A 632 26.36 8.01 -20.88
C PRO A 632 24.87 8.29 -21.08
N GLN A 633 24.41 8.31 -22.34
CA GLN A 633 22.98 8.45 -22.66
C GLN A 633 22.45 7.10 -23.16
N PRO A 634 21.31 6.60 -22.62
CA PRO A 634 20.77 5.28 -22.98
C PRO A 634 20.27 5.21 -24.42
N PHE A 635 19.74 6.32 -24.96
CA PHE A 635 19.21 6.39 -26.31
C PHE A 635 19.91 7.48 -27.13
N PRO A 636 20.02 7.31 -28.47
CA PRO A 636 20.33 8.43 -29.35
C PRO A 636 19.19 9.46 -29.25
N PRO A 637 19.48 10.78 -29.14
CA PRO A 637 18.45 11.79 -29.00
C PRO A 637 17.55 11.87 -30.25
N GLU A 638 16.26 12.11 -30.05
CA GLU A 638 15.32 12.26 -31.16
C GLU A 638 15.66 13.47 -32.06
N PRO A 639 15.33 13.44 -33.37
CA PRO A 639 15.65 14.51 -34.31
C PRO A 639 14.93 15.85 -34.03
N GLY A 640 15.44 16.63 -33.07
CA GLY A 640 14.98 17.98 -32.77
C GLY A 640 15.14 18.40 -31.31
N VAL A 641 15.19 17.43 -30.38
CA VAL A 641 15.34 17.68 -28.94
C VAL A 641 16.50 16.84 -28.41
N THR A 642 17.56 17.51 -27.97
CA THR A 642 18.61 16.87 -27.17
C THR A 642 18.27 17.09 -25.69
N PRO A 643 17.84 16.07 -24.93
CA PRO A 643 17.61 16.22 -23.50
C PRO A 643 18.91 16.61 -22.77
N PRO A 644 18.84 17.32 -21.63
CA PRO A 644 20.02 17.65 -20.86
C PRO A 644 20.68 16.37 -20.33
N ILE A 645 22.00 16.25 -20.50
CA ILE A 645 22.76 15.12 -19.95
C ILE A 645 22.70 15.22 -18.42
N THR A 646 22.05 14.25 -17.77
CA THR A 646 21.86 14.22 -16.32
C THR A 646 22.60 13.07 -15.64
N ARG A 647 22.98 13.29 -14.37
CA ARG A 647 23.57 12.31 -13.44
C ARG A 647 22.55 11.32 -12.88
N LEU A 648 21.27 11.68 -12.95
CA LEU A 648 20.12 10.92 -12.46
C LEU A 648 20.25 10.53 -10.96
N PRO A 649 20.29 11.52 -10.04
CA PRO A 649 20.17 11.28 -8.60
C PRO A 649 18.77 10.75 -8.25
N VAL A 650 18.68 9.55 -7.68
CA VAL A 650 17.39 8.85 -7.43
C VAL A 650 17.07 8.74 -5.93
N GLN A 651 17.14 7.55 -5.31
CA GLN A 651 16.96 7.39 -3.87
C GLN A 651 18.03 8.15 -3.05
N MET A 652 17.66 8.58 -1.84
CA MET A 652 18.55 9.21 -0.87
C MET A 652 18.33 8.72 0.56
N ASP A 653 19.33 8.95 1.42
CA ASP A 653 19.20 8.88 2.87
C ASP A 653 19.99 10.03 3.52
N VAL A 654 19.64 10.41 4.76
CA VAL A 654 20.22 11.57 5.44
C VAL A 654 20.63 11.24 6.88
N MET A 655 21.75 11.84 7.32
CA MET A 655 22.21 11.76 8.71
C MET A 655 22.71 13.11 9.21
N GLN A 656 22.81 13.24 10.54
CA GLN A 656 23.46 14.38 11.18
C GLN A 656 24.91 14.03 11.53
N ASP A 657 25.86 14.91 11.18
CA ASP A 657 27.28 14.74 11.55
C ASP A 657 27.59 15.12 13.01
N GLY A 658 28.83 14.92 13.44
CA GLY A 658 29.27 15.22 14.80
C GLY A 658 29.20 16.71 15.20
N ALA A 659 29.21 17.62 14.22
CA ALA A 659 29.09 19.07 14.43
C ALA A 659 27.63 19.57 14.40
N GLY A 660 26.70 18.75 13.88
CA GLY A 660 25.28 19.07 13.77
C GLY A 660 24.82 19.44 12.35
N ASN A 661 25.70 19.32 11.36
CA ASN A 661 25.39 19.52 9.94
C ASN A 661 24.52 18.36 9.43
N THR A 662 23.74 18.59 8.36
CA THR A 662 23.08 17.50 7.63
C THR A 662 24.03 16.97 6.56
N VAL A 663 24.18 15.65 6.47
CA VAL A 663 24.80 14.94 5.35
C VAL A 663 23.68 14.27 4.57
N VAL A 664 23.61 14.54 3.27
CA VAL A 664 22.68 13.93 2.33
C VAL A 664 23.50 13.02 1.42
N VAL A 665 23.06 11.77 1.26
CA VAL A 665 23.72 10.75 0.43
C VAL A 665 22.69 10.15 -0.51
N PHE A 666 23.04 9.99 -1.79
CA PHE A 666 22.11 9.58 -2.85
C PHE A 666 22.83 8.74 -3.91
N ALA A 667 22.09 7.85 -4.57
CA ALA A 667 22.61 7.10 -5.71
C ALA A 667 22.47 7.92 -7.00
N GLU A 668 23.48 7.88 -7.87
CA GLU A 668 23.51 8.58 -9.16
C GLU A 668 23.63 7.56 -10.29
N GLN A 669 22.49 7.15 -10.88
CA GLN A 669 22.44 6.02 -11.82
C GLN A 669 23.37 6.24 -13.03
N ASN A 670 23.17 7.34 -13.75
CA ASN A 670 23.96 7.66 -14.94
C ASN A 670 25.41 7.97 -14.60
N ALA A 671 25.69 8.58 -13.44
CA ALA A 671 27.05 8.91 -13.04
C ALA A 671 27.86 7.69 -12.54
N SER A 672 27.20 6.53 -12.34
CA SER A 672 27.80 5.31 -11.81
C SER A 672 28.54 5.56 -10.49
N ALA A 673 27.89 6.30 -9.61
CA ALA A 673 28.45 6.79 -8.36
C ALA A 673 27.40 6.88 -7.24
N ILE A 674 27.90 6.94 -6.01
CA ILE A 674 27.13 7.45 -4.87
C ILE A 674 27.55 8.90 -4.65
N GLY A 675 26.62 9.84 -4.66
CA GLY A 675 26.87 11.25 -4.34
C GLY A 675 26.70 11.51 -2.84
N ALA A 676 27.50 12.42 -2.27
CA ALA A 676 27.32 12.91 -0.91
C ALA A 676 27.57 14.41 -0.79
N MET A 677 26.67 15.11 -0.09
CA MET A 677 26.77 16.54 0.19
C MET A 677 26.61 16.81 1.69
N ARG A 678 27.30 17.83 2.20
CA ARG A 678 27.18 18.30 3.58
C ARG A 678 26.72 19.76 3.64
N PHE A 679 25.75 20.02 4.51
CA PHE A 679 25.14 21.33 4.69
C PHE A 679 25.10 21.76 6.15
N SER A 680 25.48 23.01 6.41
CA SER A 680 25.30 23.64 7.72
C SER A 680 23.81 23.73 8.10
N PRO A 681 23.48 23.99 9.38
CA PRO A 681 22.09 24.10 9.81
C PRO A 681 21.24 25.15 9.07
N ASP A 682 21.85 26.24 8.58
CA ASP A 682 21.18 27.28 7.78
C ASP A 682 21.11 26.99 6.26
N GLY A 683 21.61 25.83 5.82
CA GLY A 683 21.60 25.40 4.42
C GLY A 683 22.71 26.03 3.58
N THR A 684 23.88 26.32 4.17
CA THR A 684 25.10 26.61 3.40
C THR A 684 25.77 25.29 3.03
N GLU A 685 26.10 25.10 1.76
CA GLU A 685 26.90 23.94 1.29
C GLU A 685 28.32 24.03 1.87
N LEU A 686 28.80 22.94 2.45
CA LEU A 686 30.12 22.82 3.09
C LEU A 686 31.05 21.90 2.29
N ASP A 687 30.53 20.75 1.85
CA ASP A 687 31.27 19.74 1.09
C ASP A 687 30.32 19.08 0.06
N LYS A 688 30.88 18.65 -1.07
CA LYS A 688 30.24 17.79 -2.07
C LYS A 688 31.29 16.85 -2.68
N THR A 689 30.98 15.57 -2.82
CA THR A 689 31.87 14.60 -3.49
C THR A 689 31.07 13.42 -4.04
N ASP A 690 31.66 12.74 -5.03
CA ASP A 690 31.05 11.59 -5.71
C ASP A 690 32.00 10.39 -5.54
N TYR A 691 31.48 9.24 -5.14
CA TYR A 691 32.24 7.98 -4.98
C TYR A 691 31.90 7.04 -6.14
N PRO A 692 32.80 6.86 -7.15
CA PRO A 692 32.56 5.94 -8.25
C PRO A 692 32.36 4.52 -7.71
N CYS A 693 31.24 3.88 -8.05
CA CYS A 693 30.85 2.60 -7.46
C CYS A 693 31.53 1.37 -8.08
N ALA A 694 32.35 1.54 -9.14
CA ALA A 694 32.86 0.41 -9.94
C ALA A 694 31.74 -0.58 -10.36
N CYS A 695 30.57 -0.01 -10.61
CA CYS A 695 29.29 -0.63 -10.96
C CYS A 695 28.61 0.24 -12.04
N THR A 696 27.48 -0.21 -12.57
CA THR A 696 26.68 0.48 -13.59
C THR A 696 25.25 0.54 -13.10
N VAL A 697 24.67 1.75 -13.07
CA VAL A 697 23.34 2.05 -12.51
C VAL A 697 23.18 1.57 -11.04
N PRO A 698 23.79 2.27 -10.07
CA PRO A 698 23.41 2.14 -8.67
C PRO A 698 22.00 2.71 -8.47
N THR A 699 21.06 1.88 -8.01
CA THR A 699 19.63 2.18 -7.92
C THR A 699 19.21 2.60 -6.50
N GLY A 700 18.80 1.65 -5.66
CA GLY A 700 18.40 1.90 -4.27
C GLY A 700 19.57 1.96 -3.29
N MET A 701 19.41 2.74 -2.21
CA MET A 701 20.45 2.88 -1.19
C MET A 701 19.94 3.26 0.21
N ARG A 702 20.68 2.85 1.25
CA ARG A 702 20.38 3.17 2.65
C ARG A 702 21.65 3.36 3.49
N LEU A 703 21.61 4.29 4.45
CA LEU A 703 22.67 4.44 5.45
C LEU A 703 22.55 3.36 6.54
N ALA A 704 23.64 2.64 6.77
CA ALA A 704 23.72 1.64 7.83
C ALA A 704 23.89 2.31 9.22
N PRO A 705 23.63 1.57 10.33
CA PRO A 705 23.79 2.08 11.69
C PRO A 705 25.15 2.64 12.09
N ASP A 706 26.22 2.39 11.33
CA ASP A 706 27.57 2.94 11.56
C ASP A 706 27.90 4.14 10.65
N GLY A 707 26.97 4.60 9.82
CA GLY A 707 27.17 5.70 8.85
C GLY A 707 27.80 5.28 7.52
N SER A 708 27.98 3.99 7.26
CA SER A 708 28.30 3.47 5.92
C SER A 708 27.06 3.40 5.02
N VAL A 709 27.23 3.19 3.71
CA VAL A 709 26.14 3.14 2.72
C VAL A 709 26.08 1.75 2.10
N TRP A 710 24.91 1.10 2.19
CA TRP A 710 24.58 -0.07 1.37
C TRP A 710 23.75 0.37 0.16
N PHE A 711 24.02 -0.21 -1.00
CA PHE A 711 23.33 0.11 -2.25
C PHE A 711 23.24 -1.11 -3.17
N THR A 712 22.30 -1.08 -4.11
CA THR A 712 22.14 -2.11 -5.15
C THR A 712 22.94 -1.77 -6.41
N GLU A 713 23.40 -2.78 -7.13
CA GLU A 713 24.17 -2.64 -8.36
C GLU A 713 23.44 -3.39 -9.49
N ALA A 714 22.63 -2.67 -10.27
CA ALA A 714 21.61 -3.25 -11.12
C ALA A 714 22.18 -4.15 -12.24
N VAL A 715 23.28 -3.74 -12.87
CA VAL A 715 23.87 -4.47 -14.01
C VAL A 715 24.85 -5.56 -13.57
N GLU A 716 25.74 -5.28 -12.59
CA GLU A 716 26.73 -6.25 -12.11
C GLU A 716 26.14 -7.33 -11.18
N ASN A 717 24.87 -7.19 -10.79
CA ASN A 717 24.13 -8.13 -9.97
C ASN A 717 24.74 -8.32 -8.56
N ARG A 718 24.94 -7.20 -7.86
CA ARG A 718 25.63 -7.16 -6.55
C ARG A 718 24.89 -6.24 -5.59
N ILE A 719 25.19 -6.42 -4.30
CA ILE A 719 24.99 -5.41 -3.27
C ILE A 719 26.35 -4.77 -2.96
N GLY A 720 26.43 -3.45 -3.02
CA GLY A 720 27.61 -2.66 -2.71
C GLY A 720 27.63 -2.15 -1.26
N HIS A 721 28.81 -2.00 -0.67
CA HIS A 721 29.01 -1.42 0.66
C HIS A 721 30.15 -0.40 0.67
N LEU A 722 29.79 0.88 0.69
CA LEU A 722 30.70 2.02 0.74
C LEU A 722 30.92 2.48 2.19
N ARG A 723 32.17 2.61 2.61
CA ARG A 723 32.54 3.21 3.92
C ARG A 723 33.45 4.42 3.72
N PHE A 724 33.04 5.55 4.31
CA PHE A 724 33.79 6.80 4.30
C PHE A 724 35.08 6.70 5.13
N ASP A 725 36.09 7.49 4.79
CA ASP A 725 37.31 7.59 5.60
C ASP A 725 37.08 8.37 6.92
N GLN A 726 37.85 8.02 7.95
CA GLN A 726 37.72 8.60 9.29
C GLN A 726 38.43 9.96 9.43
N ALA A 727 39.37 10.31 8.55
CA ALA A 727 40.08 11.59 8.55
C ALA A 727 39.58 12.54 7.44
N GLN A 728 39.17 12.00 6.30
CA GLN A 728 38.75 12.73 5.11
C GLN A 728 37.48 12.10 4.50
N PRO A 729 36.31 12.13 5.18
CA PRO A 729 35.10 11.46 4.72
C PRO A 729 34.71 11.86 3.29
N PHE A 730 34.60 13.16 3.01
CA PHE A 730 34.26 13.74 1.69
C PHE A 730 35.42 13.71 0.68
N LYS A 731 36.19 12.61 0.65
CA LYS A 731 37.29 12.39 -0.31
C LYS A 731 37.20 10.97 -0.86
N ALA A 732 36.63 10.85 -2.06
CA ALA A 732 36.40 9.57 -2.73
C ALA A 732 37.62 8.63 -2.74
N SER A 733 38.82 9.16 -2.98
CA SER A 733 40.08 8.39 -3.02
C SER A 733 40.62 7.93 -1.65
N ALA A 734 39.88 8.13 -0.56
CA ALA A 734 40.18 7.58 0.76
C ALA A 734 39.13 6.57 1.26
N ALA A 735 37.95 6.50 0.63
CA ALA A 735 36.88 5.58 1.01
C ALA A 735 37.23 4.11 0.65
N SER A 736 36.58 3.16 1.33
CA SER A 736 36.67 1.73 1.01
C SER A 736 35.35 1.22 0.46
N LEU A 737 35.40 0.41 -0.60
CA LEU A 737 34.24 -0.21 -1.23
C LEU A 737 34.36 -1.73 -1.21
N GLU A 738 33.28 -2.42 -0.86
CA GLU A 738 33.13 -3.87 -0.91
C GLU A 738 31.89 -4.25 -1.72
N HIS A 739 31.90 -5.41 -2.36
CA HIS A 739 30.79 -5.91 -3.19
C HIS A 739 30.41 -7.33 -2.78
N PHE A 740 29.12 -7.66 -2.87
CA PHE A 740 28.56 -8.96 -2.50
C PHE A 740 27.66 -9.44 -3.65
N PRO A 741 28.13 -10.37 -4.50
CA PRO A 741 27.35 -10.88 -5.64
C PRO A 741 26.08 -11.61 -5.19
N ILE A 742 24.97 -11.33 -5.86
CA ILE A 742 23.67 -11.98 -5.63
C ILE A 742 23.72 -13.43 -6.16
N PRO A 743 23.10 -14.43 -5.50
CA PRO A 743 23.19 -15.84 -5.93
C PRO A 743 22.55 -16.16 -7.28
N SER A 744 21.50 -15.45 -7.67
CA SER A 744 20.67 -15.73 -8.85
C SER A 744 20.61 -14.56 -9.84
N GLY A 745 19.87 -14.75 -10.93
CA GLY A 745 19.63 -13.77 -11.98
C GLY A 745 19.12 -14.46 -13.25
N ILE A 746 18.77 -13.67 -14.25
CA ILE A 746 18.45 -14.09 -15.63
C ILE A 746 19.31 -13.33 -16.63
N THR A 747 19.38 -13.83 -17.87
CA THR A 747 19.99 -13.06 -18.98
C THR A 747 18.92 -12.15 -19.58
N GLN A 748 19.22 -10.86 -19.68
CA GLN A 748 18.30 -9.84 -20.20
C GLN A 748 19.02 -8.84 -21.11
N VAL A 749 18.25 -8.10 -21.90
CA VAL A 749 18.69 -6.94 -22.69
C VAL A 749 17.80 -5.77 -22.32
N ASP A 750 18.40 -4.72 -21.79
CA ASP A 750 17.70 -3.47 -21.48
C ASP A 750 18.58 -2.28 -21.91
N PRO A 751 18.16 -1.49 -22.93
CA PRO A 751 18.86 -0.29 -23.35
C PRO A 751 18.92 0.85 -22.32
N ALA A 752 18.01 0.88 -21.35
CA ALA A 752 18.02 1.89 -20.29
C ALA A 752 19.17 1.64 -19.29
N LEU A 753 19.27 0.39 -18.79
CA LEU A 753 20.37 -0.04 -17.92
C LEU A 753 21.70 -0.23 -18.67
N VAL A 754 21.67 -0.68 -19.93
CA VAL A 754 22.85 -0.98 -20.75
C VAL A 754 22.72 -0.32 -22.15
N PRO A 755 23.18 0.95 -22.29
CA PRO A 755 23.03 1.77 -23.53
C PRO A 755 23.57 1.16 -24.83
N SER A 756 24.39 0.12 -24.75
CA SER A 756 24.91 -0.60 -25.93
C SER A 756 23.97 -1.69 -26.47
N GLY A 757 22.85 -1.97 -25.78
CA GLY A 757 21.95 -3.08 -26.09
C GLY A 757 22.60 -4.46 -25.88
N ALA A 758 23.63 -4.55 -25.04
CA ALA A 758 24.33 -5.80 -24.76
C ALA A 758 23.58 -6.65 -23.72
N GLU A 759 23.59 -7.97 -23.90
CA GLU A 759 23.10 -8.93 -22.91
C GLU A 759 23.91 -8.83 -21.60
N PHE A 760 23.22 -8.79 -20.47
CA PHE A 760 23.82 -8.93 -19.14
C PHE A 760 23.06 -9.98 -18.31
N PHE A 761 23.68 -10.47 -17.24
CA PHE A 761 23.08 -11.44 -16.32
C PHE A 761 22.86 -10.79 -14.96
N SER A 762 21.60 -10.56 -14.58
CA SER A 762 21.26 -9.93 -13.31
C SER A 762 19.94 -10.41 -12.74
N ALA A 763 19.72 -10.18 -11.44
CA ALA A 763 18.41 -10.24 -10.82
C ALA A 763 17.69 -8.87 -10.85
N THR A 764 18.31 -7.86 -11.49
CA THR A 764 17.97 -6.41 -11.41
C THR A 764 17.61 -6.02 -9.97
N PRO A 765 18.61 -5.93 -9.07
CA PRO A 765 18.37 -5.46 -7.72
C PRO A 765 17.94 -3.98 -7.76
N HIS A 766 16.67 -3.69 -7.46
CA HIS A 766 16.13 -2.34 -7.59
C HIS A 766 16.30 -1.52 -6.30
N SER A 767 15.64 -1.93 -5.22
CA SER A 767 15.48 -1.12 -4.01
C SER A 767 16.14 -1.76 -2.80
N LEU A 768 16.45 -0.98 -1.76
CA LEU A 768 17.18 -1.46 -0.58
C LEU A 768 16.75 -0.79 0.74
N THR A 769 16.52 -1.62 1.77
CA THR A 769 16.22 -1.15 3.13
C THR A 769 16.97 -1.95 4.20
N VAL A 770 16.98 -1.43 5.44
CA VAL A 770 17.75 -1.98 6.58
C VAL A 770 16.85 -2.07 7.80
N ASP A 771 16.75 -3.26 8.39
CA ASP A 771 15.85 -3.53 9.51
C ASP A 771 16.46 -3.22 10.90
N ARG A 772 15.68 -3.37 11.98
CA ARG A 772 16.16 -3.01 13.34
C ARG A 772 17.38 -3.80 13.79
N HIS A 773 17.62 -4.96 13.18
CA HIS A 773 18.74 -5.85 13.49
C HIS A 773 19.96 -5.57 12.62
N GLY A 774 19.86 -4.65 11.66
CA GLY A 774 20.92 -4.32 10.72
C GLY A 774 21.07 -5.32 9.58
N ARG A 775 20.05 -6.17 9.33
CA ARG A 775 20.03 -6.97 8.10
C ARG A 775 19.65 -6.09 6.93
N ILE A 776 20.31 -6.31 5.81
CA ILE A 776 20.01 -5.66 4.55
C ILE A 776 18.89 -6.45 3.87
N TRP A 777 18.00 -5.76 3.20
CA TRP A 777 16.91 -6.30 2.39
C TRP A 777 16.92 -5.60 1.04
N TRP A 778 16.70 -6.32 -0.05
CA TRP A 778 16.58 -5.74 -1.40
C TRP A 778 15.48 -6.42 -2.21
N SER A 779 14.95 -5.73 -3.21
CA SER A 779 14.09 -6.31 -4.25
C SER A 779 14.90 -6.80 -5.43
N GLU A 780 14.47 -7.91 -6.05
CA GLU A 780 15.04 -8.51 -7.26
C GLU A 780 13.96 -8.53 -8.34
N GLU A 781 13.86 -7.43 -9.08
CA GLU A 781 12.82 -7.18 -10.09
C GLU A 781 12.77 -8.33 -11.11
N ALA A 782 13.89 -8.59 -11.80
CA ALA A 782 13.99 -9.54 -12.91
C ALA A 782 13.89 -11.03 -12.49
N THR A 783 13.68 -11.34 -11.20
CA THR A 783 13.45 -12.72 -10.75
C THR A 783 12.22 -12.90 -9.85
N GLY A 784 11.46 -11.83 -9.57
CA GLY A 784 10.28 -11.87 -8.69
C GLY A 784 10.60 -12.26 -7.26
N LYS A 785 11.66 -11.68 -6.67
CA LYS A 785 12.13 -12.03 -5.32
C LYS A 785 12.40 -10.82 -4.44
N ILE A 786 12.44 -11.10 -3.14
CA ILE A 786 13.09 -10.23 -2.15
C ILE A 786 14.30 -10.99 -1.60
N GLY A 787 15.45 -10.32 -1.56
CA GLY A 787 16.67 -10.83 -0.95
C GLY A 787 16.94 -10.25 0.44
N THR A 788 17.76 -10.95 1.23
CA THR A 788 18.29 -10.45 2.50
C THR A 788 19.72 -10.91 2.75
N LEU A 789 20.52 -10.03 3.36
CA LEU A 789 21.92 -10.25 3.74
C LEU A 789 22.09 -9.95 5.23
N ASP A 790 22.82 -10.84 5.91
CA ASP A 790 23.28 -10.65 7.29
C ASP A 790 24.73 -10.14 7.30
N PRO A 791 25.00 -8.87 7.66
CA PRO A 791 26.36 -8.32 7.68
C PRO A 791 27.32 -8.98 8.68
N GLU A 792 26.85 -9.67 9.73
CA GLU A 792 27.74 -10.45 10.61
C GLU A 792 28.22 -11.76 9.95
N LYS A 793 27.63 -12.15 8.80
CA LYS A 793 28.01 -13.33 7.99
C LYS A 793 28.56 -12.98 6.61
N ALA A 794 28.51 -11.71 6.22
CA ALA A 794 28.95 -11.22 4.92
C ALA A 794 30.47 -11.43 4.71
N VAL A 795 30.84 -11.88 3.51
CA VAL A 795 32.25 -12.00 3.09
C VAL A 795 32.39 -11.38 1.69
N PRO A 796 33.17 -10.30 1.52
CA PRO A 796 33.28 -9.58 0.26
C PRO A 796 33.69 -10.48 -0.92
N ASN A 797 33.10 -10.22 -2.08
CA ASN A 797 33.19 -11.03 -3.30
C ASN A 797 32.56 -12.43 -3.17
N SER A 798 31.56 -12.58 -2.29
CA SER A 798 30.73 -13.80 -2.20
C SER A 798 29.31 -13.50 -1.71
N SER A 799 28.40 -14.44 -1.94
CA SER A 799 27.02 -14.44 -1.42
C SER A 799 26.89 -14.98 0.02
N ALA A 800 28.00 -15.04 0.78
CA ALA A 800 27.97 -15.52 2.16
C ALA A 800 27.05 -14.64 3.03
N GLY A 801 26.13 -15.27 3.75
CA GLY A 801 25.13 -14.57 4.57
C GLY A 801 23.86 -14.14 3.84
N MET A 802 23.75 -14.36 2.52
CA MET A 802 22.56 -14.05 1.74
C MET A 802 21.48 -15.15 1.79
N ARG A 803 20.23 -14.77 1.56
CA ARG A 803 19.09 -15.63 1.24
C ARG A 803 18.09 -14.86 0.37
N GLU A 804 17.55 -15.52 -0.63
CA GLU A 804 16.48 -15.01 -1.49
C GLU A 804 15.12 -15.65 -1.10
N PHE A 805 14.02 -14.97 -1.41
CA PHE A 805 12.66 -15.49 -1.26
C PHE A 805 11.88 -15.25 -2.55
N ALA A 806 11.37 -16.32 -3.18
CA ALA A 806 10.37 -16.19 -4.24
C ALA A 806 9.08 -15.57 -3.68
N LEU A 807 8.57 -14.56 -4.38
CA LEU A 807 7.29 -13.96 -4.05
C LEU A 807 6.13 -14.86 -4.51
N GLN A 808 4.98 -14.69 -3.87
CA GLN A 808 3.73 -15.20 -4.41
C GLN A 808 3.42 -14.47 -5.74
N ARG A 809 2.88 -15.20 -6.71
CA ARG A 809 2.45 -14.63 -7.99
C ARG A 809 1.36 -13.58 -7.78
N ASN A 810 1.28 -12.63 -8.70
CA ASN A 810 0.20 -11.65 -8.73
C ASN A 810 -1.07 -12.25 -9.35
N ASP A 811 -2.19 -11.53 -9.37
CA ASP A 811 -3.49 -12.14 -9.73
C ASP A 811 -3.66 -12.38 -11.23
N PHE A 812 -2.76 -11.84 -12.06
CA PHE A 812 -2.59 -12.26 -13.45
C PHE A 812 -1.80 -13.58 -13.61
N GLY A 813 -1.43 -14.24 -12.51
CA GLY A 813 -0.59 -15.44 -12.50
C GLY A 813 0.86 -15.19 -12.95
N ARG A 814 1.31 -13.93 -12.98
CA ARG A 814 2.68 -13.53 -13.34
C ARG A 814 3.57 -13.58 -12.09
N ASP A 815 4.87 -13.79 -12.29
CA ASP A 815 5.85 -13.55 -11.23
C ASP A 815 5.97 -12.02 -11.06
N PRO A 816 5.90 -11.45 -9.83
CA PRO A 816 5.90 -10.00 -9.63
C PRO A 816 7.21 -9.35 -10.07
N LEU A 817 7.18 -8.05 -10.35
CA LEU A 817 8.33 -7.21 -10.62
C LEU A 817 8.51 -6.22 -9.45
N PRO A 818 9.15 -6.64 -8.34
CA PRO A 818 9.22 -5.82 -7.13
C PRO A 818 10.15 -4.61 -7.30
N ALA A 819 9.57 -3.40 -7.30
CA ALA A 819 10.32 -2.13 -7.30
C ALA A 819 10.68 -1.69 -5.87
N ASP A 820 10.11 -0.62 -5.32
CA ASP A 820 10.50 -0.14 -3.99
C ASP A 820 10.01 -0.98 -2.81
N ILE A 821 10.81 -0.96 -1.73
CA ILE A 821 10.56 -1.74 -0.51
C ILE A 821 10.75 -0.91 0.77
N THR A 822 9.95 -1.22 1.79
CA THR A 822 10.05 -0.58 3.12
C THR A 822 9.97 -1.62 4.24
N VAL A 823 10.26 -1.22 5.48
CA VAL A 823 10.28 -2.14 6.64
C VAL A 823 9.64 -1.52 7.89
N ASP A 824 8.76 -2.28 8.55
CA ASP A 824 7.98 -1.78 9.70
C ASP A 824 8.64 -2.01 11.08
N ARG A 825 7.99 -1.50 12.14
CA ARG A 825 8.36 -1.76 13.55
C ARG A 825 8.26 -3.24 14.00
N ARG A 826 8.10 -4.22 13.11
CA ARG A 826 8.25 -5.68 13.37
C ARG A 826 9.29 -6.39 12.48
N ASP A 827 10.02 -5.66 11.63
CA ASP A 827 10.88 -6.24 10.57
C ASP A 827 10.09 -7.05 9.53
N THR A 828 8.85 -6.62 9.27
CA THR A 828 8.08 -7.02 8.09
C THR A 828 8.49 -6.12 6.95
N VAL A 829 9.01 -6.68 5.86
CA VAL A 829 9.25 -5.94 4.62
C VAL A 829 7.92 -5.83 3.87
N TYR A 830 7.64 -4.66 3.30
CA TYR A 830 6.54 -4.43 2.35
C TYR A 830 7.14 -4.07 1.00
N TRP A 831 6.51 -4.52 -0.07
CA TRP A 831 7.00 -4.42 -1.45
C TRP A 831 5.85 -4.14 -2.42
N ALA A 832 6.13 -3.49 -3.54
CA ALA A 832 5.17 -3.16 -4.59
C ALA A 832 5.53 -3.84 -5.91
N ASP A 833 4.54 -4.38 -6.62
CA ASP A 833 4.66 -4.97 -7.96
C ASP A 833 4.42 -3.91 -9.03
N GLU A 834 5.50 -3.35 -9.58
CA GLU A 834 5.45 -2.09 -10.35
C GLU A 834 4.50 -2.19 -11.56
N TYR A 835 4.79 -3.12 -12.47
CA TYR A 835 4.02 -3.35 -13.70
C TYR A 835 2.86 -4.35 -13.51
N GLY A 836 2.37 -4.52 -12.28
CA GLY A 836 1.40 -5.54 -11.92
C GLY A 836 0.29 -5.05 -11.00
N ASP A 837 -0.19 -5.91 -10.09
CA ASP A 837 -1.39 -5.67 -9.28
C ASP A 837 -1.28 -6.17 -7.84
N ALA A 838 -0.06 -6.22 -7.29
CA ALA A 838 0.20 -6.72 -5.94
C ALA A 838 0.98 -5.74 -5.06
N MET A 839 0.36 -5.34 -3.95
CA MET A 839 1.06 -4.84 -2.77
C MET A 839 1.31 -6.01 -1.82
N GLY A 840 2.56 -6.30 -1.49
CA GLY A 840 2.92 -7.47 -0.71
C GLY A 840 3.65 -7.17 0.59
N SER A 841 3.77 -8.22 1.41
CA SER A 841 4.58 -8.25 2.62
C SER A 841 5.34 -9.55 2.75
N LEU A 842 6.49 -9.50 3.41
CA LEU A 842 7.39 -10.63 3.65
C LEU A 842 8.04 -10.51 5.03
N THR A 843 8.05 -11.62 5.76
CA THR A 843 8.78 -11.73 7.04
C THR A 843 10.09 -12.48 6.88
N ALA A 844 11.04 -12.29 7.81
CA ALA A 844 12.26 -13.10 7.91
C ALA A 844 12.04 -14.62 8.00
N ALA A 845 10.82 -15.07 8.36
CA ALA A 845 10.42 -16.47 8.39
C ALA A 845 9.98 -17.02 7.02
N GLY A 846 9.71 -16.16 6.03
CA GLY A 846 9.15 -16.53 4.72
C GLY A 846 7.62 -16.53 4.66
N ALA A 847 6.93 -16.15 5.74
CA ALA A 847 5.50 -15.88 5.67
C ALA A 847 5.26 -14.58 4.88
N GLN A 848 4.28 -14.63 3.97
CA GLN A 848 3.88 -13.58 3.04
C GLN A 848 2.37 -13.32 3.13
N HIS A 849 1.96 -12.10 2.78
CA HIS A 849 0.58 -11.71 2.52
C HIS A 849 0.57 -10.67 1.40
N GLN A 850 -0.46 -10.68 0.56
CA GLN A 850 -0.71 -9.71 -0.50
C GLN A 850 -2.04 -8.98 -0.29
N TRP A 851 -2.12 -7.81 -0.90
CA TRP A 851 -3.29 -6.95 -1.07
C TRP A 851 -3.20 -6.33 -2.47
N ARG A 852 -4.31 -5.81 -3.00
CA ARG A 852 -4.28 -5.08 -4.27
C ARG A 852 -4.03 -3.58 -4.09
N PRO A 853 -3.40 -2.91 -5.09
CA PRO A 853 -3.51 -1.48 -5.31
C PRO A 853 -4.98 -1.05 -5.59
N ALA A 854 -5.22 0.23 -5.86
CA ALA A 854 -6.54 0.71 -6.26
C ALA A 854 -6.87 0.30 -7.71
N GLU A 855 -5.93 0.53 -8.63
CA GLU A 855 -6.03 0.31 -10.07
C GLU A 855 -5.10 -0.83 -10.55
N ARG A 856 -5.28 -1.34 -11.78
CA ARG A 856 -4.50 -2.48 -12.32
C ARG A 856 -3.34 -2.06 -13.21
N ASN A 857 -2.19 -2.73 -13.05
CA ASN A 857 -0.94 -2.43 -13.78
C ASN A 857 -0.54 -0.94 -13.64
N SER A 858 -0.88 -0.32 -12.51
CA SER A 858 -0.98 1.13 -12.33
C SER A 858 0.35 1.83 -12.04
N LEU A 859 1.49 1.16 -12.30
CA LEU A 859 2.83 1.56 -11.85
C LEU A 859 2.84 1.74 -10.33
N THR A 860 2.57 0.65 -9.62
CA THR A 860 2.44 0.65 -8.16
C THR A 860 3.81 0.66 -7.51
N ASP A 861 4.17 1.71 -6.77
CA ASP A 861 5.53 1.88 -6.23
C ASP A 861 5.59 2.58 -4.85
N SER A 862 6.80 2.75 -4.32
CA SER A 862 7.15 3.58 -3.16
C SER A 862 6.33 3.29 -1.89
N PRO A 863 6.26 2.00 -1.45
CA PRO A 863 5.56 1.64 -0.24
C PRO A 863 6.18 2.30 0.99
N MET A 864 5.33 2.83 1.87
CA MET A 864 5.75 3.56 3.06
C MET A 864 4.80 3.26 4.22
N SER A 865 5.38 2.91 5.38
CA SER A 865 4.63 2.59 6.60
C SER A 865 4.61 3.82 7.52
N ASP A 866 3.42 4.34 7.84
CA ASP A 866 3.27 5.56 8.65
C ASP A 866 3.42 5.30 10.16
N VAL A 867 3.41 6.35 11.01
CA VAL A 867 3.54 6.15 12.47
C VAL A 867 2.36 5.41 13.11
N GLU A 868 1.16 5.47 12.52
CA GLU A 868 -0.09 4.95 13.08
C GLU A 868 -0.32 3.46 12.79
N GLY A 869 0.25 2.92 11.70
CA GLY A 869 0.17 1.51 11.31
C GLY A 869 -0.52 1.26 9.97
N ASN A 870 -0.64 2.27 9.10
CA ASN A 870 -1.13 2.08 7.74
C ASN A 870 0.03 1.74 6.79
N LEU A 871 -0.30 1.23 5.61
CA LEU A 871 0.58 1.20 4.45
C LEU A 871 0.10 2.26 3.47
N TRP A 872 1.04 3.04 2.94
CA TRP A 872 0.84 3.98 1.84
C TRP A 872 1.69 3.54 0.66
N PHE A 873 1.28 3.85 -0.55
CA PHE A 873 2.02 3.65 -1.79
C PHE A 873 1.42 4.57 -2.87
N ILE A 874 2.10 4.70 -4.00
CA ILE A 874 1.63 5.47 -5.15
C ILE A 874 1.30 4.54 -6.31
N GLU A 875 0.49 5.05 -7.23
CA GLU A 875 0.12 4.36 -8.47
C GLU A 875 0.32 5.36 -9.61
N VAL A 876 1.55 5.39 -10.14
CA VAL A 876 2.07 6.48 -10.97
C VAL A 876 1.29 6.60 -12.30
N GLY A 877 0.89 5.46 -12.88
CA GLY A 877 0.11 5.40 -14.11
C GLY A 877 -1.36 5.79 -13.95
N ALA A 878 -1.84 5.95 -12.70
CA ALA A 878 -3.19 6.37 -12.36
C ALA A 878 -3.25 7.72 -11.62
N ASP A 879 -2.10 8.41 -11.44
CA ASP A 879 -1.98 9.65 -10.66
C ASP A 879 -2.51 9.51 -9.20
N LEU A 880 -2.45 8.33 -8.57
CA LEU A 880 -3.00 8.10 -7.21
C LEU A 880 -1.95 8.05 -6.09
N LEU A 881 -2.39 8.42 -4.89
CA LEU A 881 -1.80 8.07 -3.59
C LEU A 881 -2.79 7.19 -2.81
N THR A 882 -2.42 5.93 -2.55
CA THR A 882 -3.31 4.92 -1.94
C THR A 882 -2.88 4.56 -0.52
N ARG A 883 -3.86 4.33 0.36
CA ARG A 883 -3.72 3.88 1.76
C ARG A 883 -4.44 2.56 1.98
N ILE A 884 -3.73 1.58 2.54
CA ILE A 884 -4.35 0.39 3.15
C ILE A 884 -4.23 0.50 4.68
N SER A 885 -5.36 0.62 5.35
CA SER A 885 -5.42 1.05 6.74
C SER A 885 -5.14 -0.08 7.75
N GLY A 886 -4.21 0.13 8.68
CA GLY A 886 -3.97 -0.74 9.83
C GLY A 886 -3.22 -2.06 9.59
N ILE A 887 -2.58 -2.27 8.43
CA ILE A 887 -1.87 -3.52 8.10
C ILE A 887 -0.39 -3.56 8.52
N THR A 888 0.21 -2.46 8.95
CA THR A 888 1.63 -2.37 9.35
C THR A 888 1.79 -2.21 10.86
N ALA A 889 2.99 -2.47 11.39
CA ALA A 889 3.35 -2.06 12.75
C ALA A 889 3.75 -0.58 12.89
N GLY A 890 3.73 0.17 11.78
CA GLY A 890 4.16 1.57 11.65
C GLY A 890 5.68 1.79 11.76
N THR A 891 6.15 3.03 11.58
CA THR A 891 7.58 3.45 11.65
C THR A 891 7.88 4.43 12.78
N GLU A 892 9.11 4.48 13.32
CA GLU A 892 9.42 5.38 14.46
C GLU A 892 9.21 6.88 14.10
N PRO A 893 8.46 7.67 14.90
CA PRO A 893 8.16 9.05 14.56
C PRO A 893 9.43 9.92 14.45
N PRO A 894 9.53 10.84 13.46
CA PRO A 894 10.71 11.69 13.26
C PRO A 894 11.15 12.41 14.55
N ALA A 895 12.39 12.14 14.97
CA ALA A 895 12.94 12.62 16.24
C ALA A 895 14.43 12.97 16.11
N PRO A 896 14.94 13.98 16.86
CA PRO A 896 16.37 14.29 16.89
C PRO A 896 17.21 13.10 17.40
N PRO A 897 18.38 12.82 16.78
CA PRO A 897 19.18 11.64 17.08
C PRO A 897 19.64 11.60 18.54
N PRO A 898 19.66 10.41 19.17
CA PRO A 898 20.14 10.27 20.54
C PRO A 898 21.62 10.65 20.63
N THR A 899 21.97 11.41 21.66
CA THR A 899 23.35 11.80 21.94
C THR A 899 23.94 10.87 22.99
N PHE A 900 25.01 10.18 22.64
CA PHE A 900 25.81 9.34 23.54
C PHE A 900 27.08 10.09 23.94
N VAL A 901 27.46 10.04 25.22
CA VAL A 901 28.64 10.73 25.74
C VAL A 901 29.47 9.78 26.61
N ALA A 902 30.69 9.51 26.17
CA ALA A 902 31.70 8.79 26.94
C ALA A 902 32.75 9.78 27.45
N ARG A 903 32.93 9.85 28.78
CA ARG A 903 33.92 10.74 29.42
C ARG A 903 35.04 9.89 30.01
N THR A 904 36.23 9.95 29.40
CA THR A 904 37.35 9.03 29.71
C THR A 904 37.99 9.30 31.07
N ALA A 905 38.03 10.54 31.53
CA ALA A 905 38.53 10.89 32.87
C ALA A 905 37.65 10.37 34.01
N GLN A 906 36.34 10.25 33.78
CA GLN A 906 35.37 9.78 34.77
C GLN A 906 35.00 8.29 34.60
N GLY A 907 35.42 7.65 33.50
CA GLY A 907 35.01 6.28 33.14
C GLY A 907 33.52 6.12 32.83
N THR A 908 32.78 7.23 32.66
CA THR A 908 31.31 7.21 32.54
C THR A 908 30.83 7.19 31.08
N VAL A 909 29.82 6.38 30.81
CA VAL A 909 28.99 6.44 29.59
C VAL A 909 27.60 6.95 29.96
N SER A 910 27.07 7.86 29.16
CA SER A 910 25.69 8.36 29.29
C SER A 910 25.03 8.52 27.92
N ALA A 911 23.70 8.62 27.92
CA ALA A 911 22.94 8.90 26.71
C ALA A 911 21.74 9.81 27.01
N GLN A 912 21.27 10.53 25.99
CA GLN A 912 20.03 11.30 25.96
C GLN A 912 19.31 11.07 24.63
N GLY A 913 17.99 11.29 24.56
CA GLY A 913 17.18 11.11 23.34
C GLY A 913 16.54 9.72 23.16
N LEU A 914 16.76 8.78 24.08
CA LEU A 914 16.24 7.40 23.98
C LEU A 914 14.74 7.30 24.35
N SER A 915 13.88 7.90 23.53
CA SER A 915 12.41 8.03 23.70
C SER A 915 11.70 6.77 24.18
N GLU A 916 11.92 5.65 23.49
CA GLU A 916 11.22 4.36 23.65
C GLU A 916 11.89 3.42 24.67
N VAL A 917 13.21 3.53 24.84
CA VAL A 917 14.02 2.53 25.55
C VAL A 917 13.76 2.56 27.05
N LYS A 918 13.40 1.40 27.62
CA LYS A 918 13.10 1.23 29.06
C LYS A 918 14.37 0.99 29.90
N SER A 919 15.32 0.27 29.35
CA SER A 919 16.63 -0.01 29.94
C SER A 919 17.64 -0.44 28.86
N VAL A 920 18.93 -0.28 29.12
CA VAL A 920 20.02 -0.77 28.23
C VAL A 920 20.97 -1.69 29.00
N ASP A 921 21.64 -2.58 28.27
CA ASP A 921 22.92 -3.14 28.72
C ASP A 921 24.05 -2.31 28.10
N VAL A 922 25.10 -2.02 28.86
CA VAL A 922 26.32 -1.34 28.38
C VAL A 922 27.50 -2.28 28.61
N ALA A 923 28.18 -2.65 27.54
CA ALA A 923 29.41 -3.44 27.58
C ALA A 923 30.59 -2.62 27.00
N VAL A 924 31.75 -2.73 27.64
CA VAL A 924 33.01 -2.11 27.19
C VAL A 924 33.92 -3.20 26.69
N VAL A 925 34.29 -3.13 25.41
CA VAL A 925 35.14 -4.10 24.72
C VAL A 925 36.52 -3.47 24.49
N ARG A 926 37.55 -4.13 24.99
CA ARG A 926 38.96 -3.74 24.85
C ARG A 926 39.73 -4.93 24.29
N ASN A 927 40.49 -4.73 23.22
CA ASN A 927 41.24 -5.80 22.53
C ASN A 927 40.38 -7.04 22.21
N GLY A 928 39.12 -6.82 21.80
CA GLY A 928 38.15 -7.89 21.49
C GLY A 928 37.47 -8.56 22.70
N GLN A 929 37.86 -8.25 23.94
CA GLN A 929 37.28 -8.84 25.16
C GLN A 929 36.41 -7.84 25.93
N VAL A 930 35.29 -8.32 26.50
CA VAL A 930 34.45 -7.50 27.39
C VAL A 930 35.17 -7.31 28.73
N VAL A 931 35.61 -6.08 29.02
CA VAL A 931 36.38 -5.74 30.25
C VAL A 931 35.51 -5.19 31.38
N LYS A 932 34.34 -4.64 31.06
CA LYS A 932 33.32 -4.22 32.03
C LYS A 932 31.94 -4.25 31.39
N GLN A 933 30.92 -4.63 32.15
CA GLN A 933 29.53 -4.68 31.71
C GLN A 933 28.58 -4.22 32.82
N ALA A 934 27.57 -3.44 32.45
CA ALA A 934 26.46 -3.05 33.31
C ALA A 934 25.15 -3.43 32.61
N ALA A 935 24.38 -4.35 33.21
CA ALA A 935 23.12 -4.85 32.65
C ALA A 935 21.89 -4.13 33.24
N ALA A 936 20.81 -4.06 32.46
CA ALA A 936 19.52 -3.47 32.84
C ALA A 936 19.61 -2.05 33.43
N VAL A 937 20.51 -1.22 32.90
CA VAL A 937 20.67 0.19 33.27
C VAL A 937 19.38 0.94 32.90
N GLY A 938 18.61 1.34 33.91
CA GLY A 938 17.29 1.93 33.73
C GLY A 938 17.35 3.31 33.06
N VAL A 939 16.63 3.45 31.94
CA VAL A 939 16.51 4.71 31.19
C VAL A 939 15.35 5.53 31.76
N ASN A 940 15.59 6.81 32.04
CA ASN A 940 14.64 7.68 32.75
C ASN A 940 14.41 8.98 31.97
N ARG A 941 13.27 9.07 31.28
CA ARG A 941 12.94 10.13 30.30
C ARG A 941 13.89 10.14 29.10
N GLY A 942 14.24 8.96 28.58
CA GLY A 942 15.18 8.83 27.48
C GLY A 942 16.60 9.24 27.80
N SER A 943 17.02 9.09 29.07
CA SER A 943 18.42 9.31 29.47
C SER A 943 18.90 8.25 30.45
N PHE A 944 20.18 7.87 30.36
CA PHE A 944 20.89 7.08 31.36
C PHE A 944 22.31 7.63 31.59
N ALA A 945 22.92 7.26 32.71
CA ALA A 945 24.35 7.43 32.96
C ALA A 945 24.85 6.28 33.83
N VAL A 946 26.04 5.75 33.53
CA VAL A 946 26.65 4.62 34.24
C VAL A 946 28.18 4.76 34.24
N ASP A 947 28.84 4.38 35.33
CA ASP A 947 30.28 4.11 35.31
C ASP A 947 30.53 2.79 34.59
N ALA A 948 31.14 2.88 33.41
CA ALA A 948 31.50 1.77 32.56
C ALA A 948 33.02 1.51 32.54
N GLY A 949 33.83 2.30 33.25
CA GLY A 949 35.30 2.17 33.27
C GLY A 949 35.98 2.44 31.92
N VAL A 950 35.34 3.26 31.06
CA VAL A 950 35.79 3.51 29.68
C VAL A 950 37.09 4.31 29.58
N GLN A 951 37.91 3.94 28.60
CA GLN A 951 39.20 4.52 28.25
C GLN A 951 39.27 4.81 26.74
N ALA A 952 40.22 5.63 26.30
CA ALA A 952 40.47 5.87 24.88
C ALA A 952 40.78 4.55 24.14
N GLY A 953 40.22 4.36 22.95
CA GLY A 953 40.35 3.13 22.15
C GLY A 953 39.40 1.99 22.53
N ASP A 954 38.60 2.10 23.61
CA ASP A 954 37.54 1.12 23.91
C ASP A 954 36.41 1.18 22.88
N ARG A 955 35.82 0.02 22.55
CA ARG A 955 34.54 -0.06 21.84
C ARG A 955 33.41 -0.21 22.85
N VAL A 956 32.51 0.76 22.91
CA VAL A 956 31.31 0.73 23.77
C VAL A 956 30.16 0.13 22.96
N LYS A 957 29.52 -0.92 23.51
CA LYS A 957 28.35 -1.60 22.92
C LYS A 957 27.16 -1.38 23.85
N ILE A 958 26.12 -0.73 23.34
CA ILE A 958 24.87 -0.41 24.06
C ILE A 958 23.75 -1.23 23.42
N THR A 959 23.11 -2.10 24.20
CA THR A 959 22.02 -2.97 23.74
C THR A 959 20.70 -2.54 24.39
N PRO A 960 19.74 -1.98 23.65
CA PRO A 960 18.39 -1.72 24.14
C PRO A 960 17.68 -2.98 24.65
N ARG A 961 16.79 -2.82 25.64
CA ARG A 961 15.96 -3.90 26.19
C ARG A 961 14.49 -3.49 26.21
N GLY A 962 13.65 -4.25 25.51
CA GLY A 962 12.20 -4.05 25.38
C GLY A 962 11.60 -4.98 24.32
N GLU A 963 10.30 -4.84 24.06
CA GLU A 963 9.63 -5.51 22.92
C GLU A 963 10.06 -4.93 21.56
N THR A 964 10.52 -3.67 21.55
CA THR A 964 11.08 -2.95 20.40
C THR A 964 12.62 -2.86 20.46
N ALA A 965 13.30 -3.92 20.92
CA ALA A 965 14.75 -3.91 21.05
C ALA A 965 15.46 -4.00 19.68
N SER A 966 16.10 -2.90 19.27
CA SER A 966 16.99 -2.85 18.11
C SER A 966 18.36 -3.49 18.36
N GLY A 967 19.15 -3.62 17.29
CA GLY A 967 20.51 -4.14 17.31
C GLY A 967 21.48 -3.32 18.18
N PRO A 968 22.64 -3.87 18.56
CA PRO A 968 23.51 -3.23 19.55
C PRO A 968 24.30 -2.03 19.01
N ILE A 969 23.79 -0.83 19.27
CA ILE A 969 24.44 0.46 19.00
C ILE A 969 25.88 0.43 19.53
N SER A 970 26.87 0.65 18.65
CA SER A 970 28.29 0.42 18.96
C SER A 970 29.18 1.54 18.43
N PHE A 971 30.07 2.08 19.26
CA PHE A 971 31.02 3.13 18.87
C PHE A 971 32.39 2.95 19.53
N THR A 972 33.45 3.42 18.88
CA THR A 972 34.84 3.28 19.36
C THR A 972 35.39 4.63 19.80
N LEU A 973 35.87 4.72 21.04
CA LEU A 973 36.25 5.98 21.67
C LEU A 973 37.55 6.54 21.11
N ALA A 974 37.51 7.84 20.77
CA ALA A 974 38.66 8.56 20.26
C ALA A 974 39.80 8.65 21.29
N THR A 975 41.03 8.65 20.80
CA THR A 975 42.21 9.08 21.57
C THR A 975 42.34 10.58 21.41
N LEU A 976 41.87 11.31 22.43
CA LEU A 976 41.99 12.77 22.51
C LEU A 976 43.08 13.11 23.52
N GLN A 977 44.17 13.69 23.02
CA GLN A 977 45.27 14.24 23.81
C GLN A 977 45.26 15.77 23.62
N ALA A 978 45.30 16.53 24.70
CA ALA A 978 45.25 17.99 24.65
C ALA A 978 46.08 18.56 25.80
N ASP A 979 47.13 19.30 25.50
CA ASP A 979 48.00 19.95 26.48
C ASP A 979 47.91 21.48 26.35
N ARG A 980 48.03 22.17 27.47
CA ARG A 980 47.92 23.64 27.55
C ARG A 980 49.30 24.26 27.76
N ALA A 981 49.65 25.25 26.96
CA ALA A 981 50.82 26.08 27.16
C ALA A 981 50.49 27.27 28.09
N GLY A 982 51.53 27.87 28.69
CA GLY A 982 51.38 28.96 29.67
C GLY A 982 50.74 30.24 29.14
N ASP A 983 50.72 30.44 27.82
CA ASP A 983 50.04 31.53 27.10
C ASP A 983 48.53 31.31 26.92
N GLY A 984 48.00 30.13 27.28
CA GLY A 984 46.62 29.75 27.00
C GLY A 984 46.38 29.22 25.58
N THR A 985 47.43 28.91 24.81
CA THR A 985 47.36 28.00 23.67
C THR A 985 47.05 26.59 24.17
N VAL A 986 46.18 25.87 23.45
CA VAL A 986 45.99 24.42 23.59
C VAL A 986 46.43 23.76 22.29
N THR A 987 47.29 22.75 22.40
CA THR A 987 47.76 21.91 21.29
C THR A 987 47.51 20.46 21.63
N GLY A 988 47.17 19.64 20.65
CA GLY A 988 46.83 18.25 20.91
C GLY A 988 46.78 17.38 19.67
N ARG A 989 46.30 16.15 19.88
CA ARG A 989 46.09 15.14 18.85
C ARG A 989 44.76 14.42 19.07
N ALA A 990 44.00 14.25 18.00
CA ALA A 990 42.76 13.48 17.95
C ALA A 990 42.91 12.34 16.93
N THR A 991 42.87 11.10 17.40
CA THR A 991 43.07 9.90 16.57
C THR A 991 42.17 8.73 16.99
N ARG A 992 41.97 7.76 16.09
CA ARG A 992 41.30 6.48 16.37
C ARG A 992 42.08 5.35 15.69
N GLY A 993 42.46 4.33 16.46
CA GLY A 993 43.38 3.28 15.98
C GLY A 993 44.81 3.74 15.63
N GLY A 994 45.10 5.04 15.74
CA GLY A 994 46.33 5.68 15.26
C GLY A 994 46.09 6.63 14.07
N THR A 995 45.04 6.40 13.29
CA THR A 995 44.58 7.27 12.19
C THR A 995 44.04 8.60 12.73
N ALA A 996 44.21 9.69 11.98
CA ALA A 996 43.61 10.99 12.28
C ALA A 996 42.07 10.92 12.28
N LEU A 997 41.43 11.96 12.83
CA LEU A 997 39.98 12.13 12.85
C LEU A 997 39.57 13.38 12.07
N ALA A 998 38.41 13.32 11.43
CA ALA A 998 37.87 14.38 10.60
C ALA A 998 37.43 15.63 11.39
N ASP A 999 37.28 16.73 10.64
CA ASP A 999 36.81 18.05 11.05
C ASP A 999 37.61 18.71 12.18
N GLY A 1000 37.18 18.57 13.43
CA GLY A 1000 37.71 19.36 14.53
C GLY A 1000 37.28 18.90 15.92
N VAL A 1001 38.00 19.37 16.94
CA VAL A 1001 37.63 19.20 18.35
C VAL A 1001 36.99 20.47 18.91
N VAL A 1002 36.07 20.32 19.86
CA VAL A 1002 35.48 21.41 20.63
C VAL A 1002 36.14 21.48 22.01
N LEU A 1003 36.74 22.62 22.32
CA LEU A 1003 37.46 22.90 23.56
C LEU A 1003 36.61 23.77 24.49
N SER A 1004 36.25 23.23 25.65
CA SER A 1004 35.28 23.85 26.58
C SER A 1004 35.88 24.13 27.95
N ALA A 1005 35.58 25.30 28.52
CA ALA A 1005 35.98 25.66 29.88
C ALA A 1005 35.22 24.84 30.96
N PRO A 1006 35.71 24.72 32.22
CA PRO A 1006 35.22 23.72 33.18
C PRO A 1006 33.82 23.98 33.73
N SER A 1007 33.22 25.11 33.38
CA SER A 1007 31.88 25.55 33.81
C SER A 1007 31.05 26.09 32.65
N ALA A 1008 31.38 25.72 31.41
CA ALA A 1008 30.59 26.03 30.23
C ALA A 1008 29.53 24.95 30.01
N ASP A 1009 28.26 25.34 29.82
CA ASP A 1009 27.27 24.46 29.23
C ASP A 1009 27.70 24.05 27.81
N ALA A 1010 27.33 22.84 27.39
CA ALA A 1010 27.76 22.24 26.13
C ALA A 1010 27.21 23.03 24.92
N GLY A 1011 28.03 23.95 24.41
CA GLY A 1011 27.69 24.90 23.34
C GLY A 1011 28.59 26.14 23.32
N ALA A 1012 29.21 26.52 24.45
CA ALA A 1012 30.11 27.68 24.54
C ALA A 1012 31.62 27.32 24.43
N GLY A 1013 31.95 26.35 23.58
CA GLY A 1013 33.33 25.90 23.32
C GLY A 1013 33.98 26.60 22.12
N ARG A 1014 35.31 26.46 21.97
CA ARG A 1014 36.06 26.89 20.77
C ARG A 1014 36.38 25.67 19.91
N THR A 1015 36.04 25.71 18.64
CA THR A 1015 36.42 24.66 17.67
C THR A 1015 37.88 24.82 17.24
N ALA A 1016 38.60 23.71 17.11
CA ALA A 1016 39.94 23.63 16.55
C ALA A 1016 39.97 22.56 15.47
N ALA A 1017 40.33 22.92 14.24
CA ALA A 1017 40.45 21.96 13.13
C ALA A 1017 41.54 20.92 13.41
N ILE A 1018 41.32 19.69 12.96
CA ILE A 1018 42.27 18.58 13.02
C ILE A 1018 43.00 18.47 11.67
N ASP A 1019 44.32 18.38 11.72
CA ASP A 1019 45.16 18.05 10.57
C ASP A 1019 44.93 16.57 10.16
N PRO A 1020 44.44 16.29 8.94
CA PRO A 1020 44.02 14.93 8.55
C PRO A 1020 45.18 13.97 8.29
N ALA A 1021 46.43 14.44 8.25
CA ALA A 1021 47.61 13.59 8.05
C ALA A 1021 48.27 13.18 9.39
N THR A 1022 48.12 14.00 10.43
CA THR A 1022 48.85 13.85 11.71
C THR A 1022 47.93 13.80 12.93
N GLY A 1023 46.63 14.04 12.77
CA GLY A 1023 45.65 14.16 13.84
C GLY A 1023 45.85 15.39 14.73
N ALA A 1024 46.78 16.30 14.42
CA ALA A 1024 47.15 17.42 15.28
C ALA A 1024 46.12 18.57 15.23
N PHE A 1025 45.86 19.22 16.35
CA PHE A 1025 45.01 20.42 16.40
C PHE A 1025 45.63 21.51 17.29
N ARG A 1026 45.22 22.77 17.06
CA ARG A 1026 45.65 23.94 17.85
C ARG A 1026 44.54 24.98 17.99
N ALA A 1027 44.39 25.55 19.18
CA ALA A 1027 43.61 26.76 19.43
C ALA A 1027 44.33 27.69 20.41
N THR A 1028 43.95 28.97 20.44
CA THR A 1028 44.50 29.98 21.36
C THR A 1028 43.41 30.56 22.27
N GLY A 1029 43.84 31.12 23.41
CA GLY A 1029 43.00 31.95 24.27
C GLY A 1029 42.02 31.21 25.20
N LEU A 1030 42.36 29.99 25.64
CA LEU A 1030 41.68 29.32 26.75
C LEU A 1030 42.33 29.72 28.08
N ALA A 1031 41.54 30.39 28.94
CA ALA A 1031 42.04 31.02 30.17
C ALA A 1031 42.19 30.06 31.37
N ALA A 1032 41.55 28.89 31.35
CA ALA A 1032 41.61 27.85 32.38
C ALA A 1032 41.93 26.48 31.74
N GLY A 1033 41.94 25.41 32.56
CA GLY A 1033 41.80 24.03 32.05
C GLY A 1033 40.41 23.79 31.45
N GLY A 1034 40.10 22.57 31.05
CA GLY A 1034 38.82 22.28 30.39
C GLY A 1034 38.66 20.85 29.90
N ASP A 1035 37.61 20.62 29.12
CA ASP A 1035 37.35 19.39 28.36
C ASP A 1035 37.70 19.62 26.88
N VAL A 1036 38.35 18.63 26.25
CA VAL A 1036 38.38 18.46 24.79
C VAL A 1036 37.33 17.42 24.40
N THR A 1037 36.49 17.76 23.42
CA THR A 1037 35.43 16.89 22.90
C THR A 1037 35.61 16.67 21.40
N TRP A 1038 35.48 15.43 20.95
CA TRP A 1038 35.26 15.09 19.54
C TRP A 1038 33.93 14.34 19.42
N SER A 1039 33.24 14.55 18.31
CA SER A 1039 31.90 14.03 18.05
C SER A 1039 31.87 13.32 16.70
N GLU A 1040 31.16 12.21 16.63
CA GLU A 1040 30.82 11.47 15.43
C GLU A 1040 29.30 11.47 15.25
N GLY A 1041 28.82 11.41 14.02
CA GLY A 1041 27.40 11.35 13.69
C GLY A 1041 27.10 10.14 12.81
N THR A 1042 25.95 9.51 13.05
CA THR A 1042 25.46 8.30 12.37
C THR A 1042 23.92 8.33 12.37
N PRO A 1043 23.23 7.51 11.55
CA PRO A 1043 21.76 7.41 11.59
C PRO A 1043 21.20 7.06 12.99
N VAL A 1044 21.92 6.27 13.79
CA VAL A 1044 21.47 5.84 15.13
C VAL A 1044 21.89 6.76 16.28
N GLY A 1045 22.62 7.85 16.02
CA GLY A 1045 23.00 8.79 17.06
C GLY A 1045 24.27 9.61 16.83
N VAL A 1046 24.48 10.58 17.72
CA VAL A 1046 25.70 11.40 17.82
C VAL A 1046 26.55 10.89 18.98
N PHE A 1047 27.74 10.37 18.69
CA PHE A 1047 28.66 9.80 19.68
C PHE A 1047 29.75 10.79 20.06
N ARG A 1048 29.87 11.13 21.34
CA ARG A 1048 30.85 12.11 21.84
C ARG A 1048 31.87 11.45 22.75
N THR A 1049 33.15 11.60 22.39
CA THR A 1049 34.27 11.29 23.29
C THR A 1049 34.74 12.57 23.96
N VAL A 1050 34.83 12.57 25.29
CA VAL A 1050 35.28 13.73 26.09
C VAL A 1050 36.48 13.33 26.95
N ALA A 1051 37.56 14.10 26.85
CA ALA A 1051 38.79 13.94 27.63
C ALA A 1051 39.20 15.27 28.27
N PRO A 1052 39.99 15.28 29.35
CA PRO A 1052 40.45 16.51 29.99
C PRO A 1052 41.59 17.16 29.20
N ILE A 1053 41.67 18.49 29.24
CA ILE A 1053 42.85 19.24 28.80
C ILE A 1053 43.89 19.22 29.94
N GLY A 1054 45.12 18.85 29.60
CA GLY A 1054 46.27 18.74 30.51
C GLY A 1054 46.63 20.04 31.23
N ALA A 1055 47.28 19.88 32.38
CA ALA A 1055 47.82 21.00 33.15
C ALA A 1055 48.99 21.68 32.39
N PRO A 1056 49.31 22.96 32.67
CA PRO A 1056 50.40 23.65 31.99
C PRO A 1056 51.74 22.94 32.13
N ALA A 1057 52.38 22.66 30.99
CA ALA A 1057 53.65 21.95 30.91
C ALA A 1057 54.85 22.87 31.24
N ASP A 1058 54.85 23.52 32.41
CA ASP A 1058 56.01 24.27 32.93
C ASP A 1058 55.91 24.53 34.45
N ALA A 1059 56.42 23.58 35.27
CA ALA A 1059 56.67 23.77 36.72
C ALA A 1059 57.59 22.68 37.32
N ALA A 1060 58.64 22.23 36.61
CA ALA A 1060 59.58 21.22 37.12
C ALA A 1060 60.79 21.87 37.82
N PRO A 1061 60.94 21.77 39.16
CA PRO A 1061 62.15 22.24 39.84
C PRO A 1061 63.32 21.24 39.67
N PRO A 1062 64.58 21.69 39.60
CA PRO A 1062 65.74 20.80 39.54
C PRO A 1062 65.93 20.03 40.84
N GLY A 1063 66.36 18.77 40.73
CA GLY A 1063 66.19 17.77 41.79
C GLY A 1063 67.24 17.77 42.91
N SER A 1064 66.76 17.45 44.11
CA SER A 1064 67.44 16.77 45.22
C SER A 1064 66.34 16.10 46.09
N GLY A 1065 66.56 15.09 46.92
CA GLY A 1065 67.78 14.32 47.18
C GLY A 1065 67.71 13.66 48.58
N SER A 1066 67.48 12.33 48.62
CA SER A 1066 67.56 11.43 49.80
C SER A 1066 66.74 11.73 51.08
N GLY A 1067 66.16 10.68 51.68
CA GLY A 1067 65.92 10.62 53.13
C GLY A 1067 64.50 10.23 53.59
N PRO A 1068 64.33 9.37 54.62
CA PRO A 1068 63.01 8.88 55.07
C PRO A 1068 62.60 9.28 56.51
N GLY A 1069 61.31 9.14 56.82
CA GLY A 1069 60.70 9.32 58.16
C GLY A 1069 59.74 10.52 58.22
N GLY A 1070 58.66 10.52 59.02
CA GLY A 1070 58.22 9.54 60.03
C GLY A 1070 56.72 9.66 60.38
N ASP A 1071 56.31 9.10 61.51
CA ASP A 1071 54.92 8.69 61.82
C ASP A 1071 54.05 9.74 62.58
N GLY A 1072 52.72 9.59 62.49
CA GLY A 1072 51.70 10.20 63.37
C GLY A 1072 51.24 11.66 63.11
N GLY A 1073 49.99 12.06 63.41
CA GLY A 1073 48.81 11.24 63.77
C GLY A 1073 47.58 12.01 64.31
N ARG A 1074 46.39 11.57 63.86
CA ARG A 1074 45.03 11.67 64.47
C ARG A 1074 44.22 12.98 64.59
N ASP A 1075 42.92 12.78 64.33
CA ASP A 1075 41.67 13.39 64.87
C ASP A 1075 41.28 14.86 64.59
N GLY A 1076 40.03 15.05 64.13
CA GLY A 1076 39.39 16.36 63.96
C GLY A 1076 38.11 16.36 63.08
N SER A 1077 36.93 16.33 63.69
CA SER A 1077 35.59 16.55 63.06
C SER A 1077 34.57 16.96 64.14
N PRO A 1078 33.40 17.60 63.84
CA PRO A 1078 32.77 17.80 62.53
C PRO A 1078 32.13 19.21 62.23
N GLY A 1079 32.21 19.66 60.97
CA GLY A 1079 31.24 20.58 60.28
C GLY A 1079 30.97 21.99 60.86
N PRO A 1080 29.98 22.76 60.33
CA PRO A 1080 29.15 22.51 59.13
C PRO A 1080 28.99 23.70 58.13
N GLY A 1081 28.46 23.42 56.94
CA GLY A 1081 27.58 24.36 56.19
C GLY A 1081 28.12 25.04 54.92
N GLY A 1082 27.44 24.83 53.78
CA GLY A 1082 27.70 25.55 52.52
C GLY A 1082 27.12 24.90 51.24
N GLU A 1083 25.80 24.94 51.02
CA GLU A 1083 25.19 24.63 49.70
C GLU A 1083 25.53 25.77 48.69
N ASN A 1084 25.70 25.57 47.38
CA ASN A 1084 24.74 25.03 46.40
C ASN A 1084 25.48 24.69 45.07
N GLY A 1085 24.93 23.91 44.13
CA GLY A 1085 23.67 23.16 44.18
C GLY A 1085 23.29 22.54 42.82
N ALA A 1086 22.42 21.53 42.84
CA ALA A 1086 21.94 20.80 41.66
C ALA A 1086 20.41 21.00 41.45
N PRO A 1087 19.85 20.79 40.25
CA PRO A 1087 18.42 21.00 39.98
C PRO A 1087 17.53 20.08 40.81
N ARG A 1088 16.69 20.68 41.68
CA ARG A 1088 15.85 19.97 42.65
C ARG A 1088 14.62 19.32 41.99
N SER A 1089 14.22 18.15 42.51
CA SER A 1089 13.01 17.44 42.10
C SER A 1089 11.71 18.13 42.57
N ALA A 1090 10.62 17.87 41.84
CA ALA A 1090 9.30 18.43 42.14
C ALA A 1090 8.66 17.77 43.37
N ASP A 1091 8.29 18.58 44.36
CA ASP A 1091 7.62 18.15 45.59
C ASP A 1091 6.14 18.53 45.52
N VAL A 1092 5.27 17.52 45.62
CA VAL A 1092 3.81 17.63 45.53
C VAL A 1092 3.21 18.67 46.46
N CYS A 1093 3.76 18.83 47.66
CA CYS A 1093 3.22 19.71 48.71
C CYS A 1093 3.77 21.13 48.60
N ARG A 1094 5.10 21.27 48.47
CA ARG A 1094 5.78 22.55 48.24
C ARG A 1094 5.25 23.22 46.97
N ASP A 1095 5.16 22.45 45.89
CA ASP A 1095 4.82 22.96 44.56
C ASP A 1095 3.30 22.99 44.30
N ARG A 1096 2.50 22.55 45.29
CA ARG A 1096 1.02 22.53 45.31
C ARG A 1096 0.40 21.82 44.11
N LEU A 1097 0.71 20.54 43.95
CA LEU A 1097 0.24 19.73 42.84
C LEU A 1097 -1.03 18.95 43.24
N TRP A 1098 -2.17 19.28 42.60
CA TRP A 1098 -3.41 18.53 42.79
C TRP A 1098 -3.50 17.30 41.88
N LEU A 1099 -2.74 17.29 40.79
CA LEU A 1099 -2.65 16.20 39.82
C LEU A 1099 -1.21 16.06 39.32
N VAL A 1100 -0.70 14.83 39.24
CA VAL A 1100 0.62 14.54 38.66
C VAL A 1100 0.45 13.46 37.60
N ARG A 1101 0.99 13.71 36.40
CA ARG A 1101 1.03 12.79 35.27
C ARG A 1101 2.47 12.31 35.03
N ARG A 1102 2.64 11.01 34.76
CA ARG A 1102 3.88 10.39 34.28
C ARG A 1102 3.50 9.37 33.20
N GLY A 1103 3.85 9.66 31.94
CA GLY A 1103 3.27 8.97 30.79
C GLY A 1103 1.74 9.11 30.76
N SER A 1104 1.04 7.99 30.61
CA SER A 1104 -0.42 7.87 30.75
C SER A 1104 -0.93 7.89 32.20
N ARG A 1105 -0.09 7.50 33.17
CA ARG A 1105 -0.49 7.33 34.58
C ARG A 1105 -0.71 8.68 35.26
N ARG A 1106 -1.88 8.85 35.89
CA ARG A 1106 -2.37 10.10 36.50
C ARG A 1106 -2.76 9.89 37.95
N ARG A 1107 -2.18 10.66 38.88
CA ARG A 1107 -2.39 10.55 40.34
C ARG A 1107 -2.83 11.89 40.93
N VAL A 1108 -3.94 11.89 41.66
CA VAL A 1108 -4.38 13.02 42.52
C VAL A 1108 -3.74 12.84 43.90
N PRO A 1109 -2.65 13.56 44.25
CA PRO A 1109 -1.78 13.12 45.35
C PRO A 1109 -2.38 13.26 46.76
N LEU A 1110 -3.29 14.23 46.94
CA LEU A 1110 -4.00 14.47 48.20
C LEU A 1110 -5.22 13.55 48.41
N LEU A 1111 -5.63 12.76 47.42
CA LEU A 1111 -6.83 11.90 47.51
C LEU A 1111 -6.48 10.58 48.22
N GLY A 1112 -7.16 10.28 49.32
CA GLY A 1112 -6.78 9.23 50.27
C GLY A 1112 -5.74 9.66 51.32
N ALA A 1113 -5.32 10.93 51.36
CA ALA A 1113 -4.38 11.41 52.38
C ALA A 1113 -5.04 11.48 53.78
N SER A 1114 -4.25 11.33 54.84
CA SER A 1114 -4.73 11.50 56.21
C SER A 1114 -4.81 12.99 56.62
N PRO A 1115 -5.67 13.36 57.59
CA PRO A 1115 -5.71 14.69 58.20
C PRO A 1115 -4.34 15.26 58.58
N ALA A 1116 -3.43 14.41 59.11
CA ALA A 1116 -2.06 14.82 59.44
C ALA A 1116 -1.25 15.17 58.18
N LYS A 1117 -1.28 14.34 57.14
CA LYS A 1117 -0.57 14.61 55.88
C LYS A 1117 -1.13 15.85 55.17
N VAL A 1118 -2.45 16.08 55.20
CA VAL A 1118 -3.05 17.31 54.64
C VAL A 1118 -2.61 18.54 55.42
N ARG A 1119 -2.46 18.48 56.76
CA ARG A 1119 -1.90 19.60 57.55
C ARG A 1119 -0.43 19.88 57.23
N ALA A 1120 0.39 18.85 57.06
CA ALA A 1120 1.78 19.02 56.64
C ALA A 1120 1.90 19.58 55.21
N CYS A 1121 0.94 19.26 54.33
CA CYS A 1121 0.99 19.60 52.90
C CYS A 1121 0.35 20.95 52.55
N VAL A 1122 -0.69 21.37 53.28
CA VAL A 1122 -1.53 22.56 52.98
C VAL A 1122 -1.63 23.52 54.18
N GLY A 1123 -1.16 23.14 55.36
CA GLY A 1123 -1.23 23.92 56.59
C GLY A 1123 -2.49 23.70 57.42
N ARG A 1124 -2.73 24.58 58.40
CA ARG A 1124 -3.94 24.56 59.24
C ARG A 1124 -5.15 25.08 58.44
N PRO A 1125 -6.32 24.40 58.47
CA PRO A 1125 -7.51 24.89 57.78
C PRO A 1125 -8.09 26.13 58.48
N THR A 1126 -8.64 27.06 57.71
CA THR A 1126 -9.28 28.30 58.22
C THR A 1126 -10.66 28.06 58.82
N ALA A 1127 -11.31 26.95 58.45
CA ALA A 1127 -12.54 26.48 59.09
C ALA A 1127 -12.67 24.96 58.98
N ARG A 1128 -13.30 24.33 59.98
CA ARG A 1128 -13.67 22.92 60.01
C ARG A 1128 -15.15 22.79 60.32
N SER A 1129 -15.85 21.85 59.68
CA SER A 1129 -17.21 21.46 60.08
C SER A 1129 -17.44 19.97 59.82
N ARG A 1130 -18.31 19.34 60.60
CA ARG A 1130 -18.63 17.91 60.50
C ARG A 1130 -20.13 17.73 60.30
N ARG A 1131 -20.54 16.84 59.40
CA ARG A 1131 -21.94 16.44 59.20
C ARG A 1131 -21.98 14.92 59.08
N GLY A 1132 -22.45 14.25 60.13
CA GLY A 1132 -22.35 12.80 60.28
C GLY A 1132 -20.90 12.30 60.25
N HIS A 1133 -20.62 11.33 59.39
CA HIS A 1133 -19.31 10.71 59.22
C HIS A 1133 -18.35 11.49 58.30
N VAL A 1134 -18.81 12.59 57.69
CA VAL A 1134 -17.98 13.43 56.80
C VAL A 1134 -17.50 14.68 57.55
N GLU A 1135 -16.18 14.88 57.59
CA GLU A 1135 -15.56 16.14 58.01
C GLU A 1135 -15.16 16.98 56.80
N ARG A 1136 -15.31 18.30 56.89
CA ARG A 1136 -15.03 19.27 55.82
C ARG A 1136 -14.06 20.31 56.35
N TRP A 1137 -12.92 20.47 55.68
CA TRP A 1137 -11.92 21.49 55.97
C TRP A 1137 -11.89 22.53 54.84
N ARG A 1138 -11.81 23.81 55.19
CA ARG A 1138 -11.69 24.93 54.24
C ARG A 1138 -10.37 25.66 54.43
N TYR A 1139 -9.81 26.12 53.31
CA TYR A 1139 -8.51 26.78 53.21
C TYR A 1139 -8.68 28.13 52.50
N GLY A 1140 -9.33 29.07 53.20
CA GLY A 1140 -9.88 30.29 52.60
C GLY A 1140 -11.08 29.98 51.70
N ARG A 1141 -11.28 30.80 50.65
CA ARG A 1141 -12.37 30.63 49.66
C ARG A 1141 -12.04 29.62 48.55
N GLY A 1142 -10.78 29.21 48.42
CA GLY A 1142 -10.25 28.62 47.20
C GLY A 1142 -9.88 27.13 47.22
N LEU A 1143 -9.82 26.49 48.40
CA LEU A 1143 -9.77 25.03 48.52
C LEU A 1143 -10.69 24.53 49.64
N GLU A 1144 -11.49 23.51 49.33
CA GLU A 1144 -12.23 22.70 50.30
C GLU A 1144 -11.81 21.23 50.19
N VAL A 1145 -11.59 20.57 51.33
CA VAL A 1145 -11.21 19.15 51.43
C VAL A 1145 -12.24 18.41 52.28
N ARG A 1146 -12.67 17.23 51.85
CA ARG A 1146 -13.66 16.38 52.53
C ARG A 1146 -13.02 15.07 52.96
N PHE A 1147 -13.21 14.71 54.23
CA PHE A 1147 -12.70 13.48 54.84
C PHE A 1147 -13.85 12.58 55.27
N ALA A 1148 -13.67 11.26 55.15
CA ALA A 1148 -14.50 10.26 55.81
C ALA A 1148 -13.63 9.05 56.15
N GLY A 1149 -13.90 8.36 57.27
CA GLY A 1149 -13.07 7.23 57.72
C GLY A 1149 -11.60 7.55 58.01
N GLY A 1150 -11.23 8.83 58.11
CA GLY A 1150 -9.83 9.27 58.27
C GLY A 1150 -9.06 9.52 56.96
N GLU A 1151 -9.68 9.32 55.79
CA GLU A 1151 -9.08 9.60 54.47
C GLU A 1151 -9.74 10.81 53.78
N VAL A 1152 -8.99 11.55 52.95
CA VAL A 1152 -9.57 12.50 51.98
C VAL A 1152 -10.37 11.75 50.91
N ILE A 1153 -11.70 11.84 50.99
CA ILE A 1153 -12.64 11.30 49.98
C ILE A 1153 -12.97 12.29 48.85
N GLY A 1154 -12.49 13.53 48.93
CA GLY A 1154 -12.62 14.48 47.83
C GLY A 1154 -12.14 15.88 48.15
N MET A 1155 -11.96 16.69 47.11
CA MET A 1155 -11.53 18.08 47.21
C MET A 1155 -12.17 18.93 46.12
N THR A 1156 -12.36 20.22 46.38
CA THR A 1156 -12.83 21.21 45.39
C THR A 1156 -11.89 22.40 45.40
N LEU A 1157 -11.27 22.65 44.25
CA LEU A 1157 -10.35 23.75 43.99
C LEU A 1157 -11.10 24.86 43.25
N ARG A 1158 -10.94 26.10 43.71
CA ARG A 1158 -11.57 27.33 43.21
C ARG A 1158 -10.58 28.50 43.12
N ASP A 1159 -9.28 28.23 43.31
CA ASP A 1159 -8.19 29.19 43.13
C ASP A 1159 -7.03 28.56 42.33
N ALA A 1160 -6.16 29.42 41.79
CA ALA A 1160 -5.06 29.03 40.91
C ALA A 1160 -3.80 28.51 41.66
N ARG A 1161 -3.80 28.43 43.00
CA ARG A 1161 -2.62 28.05 43.79
C ARG A 1161 -2.24 26.57 43.63
N PHE A 1162 -3.10 25.77 43.00
CA PHE A 1162 -2.86 24.37 42.71
C PHE A 1162 -2.93 24.12 41.20
N ARG A 1163 -1.93 23.42 40.65
CA ARG A 1163 -1.84 23.05 39.23
C ARG A 1163 -1.59 21.55 39.03
N SER A 1164 -1.69 21.07 37.80
CA SER A 1164 -1.15 19.76 37.41
C SER A 1164 0.31 19.87 36.96
N LEU A 1165 1.04 18.76 36.99
CA LEU A 1165 2.39 18.63 36.43
C LEU A 1165 2.45 17.41 35.48
N PRO A 1166 3.02 17.53 34.26
CA PRO A 1166 3.61 18.75 33.68
C PRO A 1166 2.58 19.76 33.17
N ASP A 1167 1.32 19.36 32.95
CA ASP A 1167 0.40 20.04 32.04
C ASP A 1167 -0.14 21.42 32.50
N GLY A 1168 0.09 21.83 33.76
CA GLY A 1168 -0.30 23.15 34.26
C GLY A 1168 -1.81 23.38 34.48
N LEU A 1169 -2.65 22.34 34.43
CA LEU A 1169 -4.11 22.47 34.61
C LEU A 1169 -4.44 23.01 36.01
N ALA A 1170 -4.98 24.23 36.07
CA ALA A 1170 -5.35 24.94 37.28
C ALA A 1170 -6.65 25.73 37.08
N VAL A 1171 -7.22 26.30 38.15
CA VAL A 1171 -8.31 27.28 38.00
C VAL A 1171 -7.76 28.54 37.33
N GLY A 1172 -8.47 29.05 36.32
CA GLY A 1172 -8.10 30.22 35.52
C GLY A 1172 -7.48 29.93 34.15
N VAL A 1173 -6.99 28.70 33.89
CA VAL A 1173 -6.37 28.34 32.59
C VAL A 1173 -7.42 28.04 31.51
N ARG A 1174 -7.01 28.05 30.23
CA ARG A 1174 -7.88 27.69 29.08
C ARG A 1174 -8.29 26.22 29.15
N SER A 1175 -9.54 25.89 28.81
CA SER A 1175 -10.06 24.50 28.88
C SER A 1175 -9.31 23.50 28.00
N ARG A 1176 -8.66 23.93 26.89
CA ARG A 1176 -7.84 23.06 26.02
C ARG A 1176 -6.75 22.28 26.79
N THR A 1177 -6.24 22.81 27.89
CA THR A 1177 -5.27 22.13 28.77
C THR A 1177 -5.82 20.85 29.43
N MET A 1178 -7.15 20.68 29.49
CA MET A 1178 -7.79 19.52 30.12
C MET A 1178 -7.50 18.20 29.42
N GLY A 1179 -7.47 18.16 28.08
CA GLY A 1179 -7.28 16.91 27.31
C GLY A 1179 -5.96 16.21 27.67
N ARG A 1180 -4.84 16.95 27.56
CA ARG A 1180 -3.49 16.45 27.92
C ARG A 1180 -3.40 16.04 29.40
N ALA A 1181 -3.86 16.92 30.30
CA ALA A 1181 -3.79 16.71 31.74
C ALA A 1181 -4.62 15.50 32.23
N LEU A 1182 -5.84 15.33 31.73
CA LEU A 1182 -6.78 14.32 32.21
C LEU A 1182 -6.79 13.03 31.38
N GLY A 1183 -6.37 13.08 30.11
CA GLY A 1183 -6.31 11.91 29.23
C GLY A 1183 -7.63 11.58 28.55
N VAL A 1184 -8.36 12.60 28.10
CA VAL A 1184 -9.63 12.44 27.38
C VAL A 1184 -9.49 12.98 25.96
N ARG A 1185 -9.71 12.13 24.94
CA ARG A 1185 -9.70 12.51 23.51
C ARG A 1185 -10.86 13.46 23.17
N SER A 1186 -12.04 13.28 23.80
CA SER A 1186 -13.21 14.17 23.67
C SER A 1186 -13.40 15.09 24.89
N LEU A 1187 -13.77 16.35 24.64
CA LEU A 1187 -14.06 17.35 25.68
C LEU A 1187 -15.54 17.39 26.13
N LEU A 1188 -16.43 16.63 25.50
CA LEU A 1188 -17.90 16.78 25.57
C LEU A 1188 -18.51 16.86 26.98
N TRP A 1189 -17.90 16.26 28.00
CA TRP A 1189 -18.48 16.17 29.36
C TRP A 1189 -17.71 16.92 30.45
N HIS A 1190 -16.62 17.63 30.12
CA HIS A 1190 -15.75 18.34 31.08
C HIS A 1190 -15.35 17.50 32.33
N ARG A 1191 -15.26 16.18 32.16
CA ARG A 1191 -15.16 15.19 33.23
C ARG A 1191 -14.22 14.07 32.84
N ALA A 1192 -13.47 13.57 33.81
CA ALA A 1192 -12.62 12.39 33.65
C ALA A 1192 -12.68 11.49 34.89
N LEU A 1193 -12.40 10.21 34.69
CA LEU A 1193 -12.22 9.24 35.77
C LEU A 1193 -10.78 8.77 35.77
N LEU A 1194 -10.13 8.81 36.93
CA LEU A 1194 -8.78 8.28 37.12
C LEU A 1194 -8.87 7.05 38.03
N ARG A 1195 -8.75 5.85 37.44
CA ARG A 1195 -8.73 4.57 38.19
C ARG A 1195 -7.49 4.53 39.09
N ARG A 1196 -7.67 4.13 40.35
CA ARG A 1196 -6.60 3.96 41.35
C ARG A 1196 -6.27 2.49 41.54
N HIS A 1197 -5.09 2.22 42.09
CA HIS A 1197 -4.65 0.88 42.49
C HIS A 1197 -5.60 0.18 43.49
N ASP A 1198 -6.39 0.92 44.25
CA ASP A 1198 -7.35 0.40 45.23
C ASP A 1198 -8.76 0.17 44.66
N GLY A 1199 -8.89 0.04 43.32
CA GLY A 1199 -10.15 -0.22 42.61
C GLY A 1199 -11.17 0.93 42.68
N ARG A 1200 -10.82 2.05 43.32
CA ARG A 1200 -11.65 3.26 43.40
C ARG A 1200 -11.29 4.21 42.25
N TYR A 1201 -12.24 5.02 41.81
CA TYR A 1201 -12.04 6.04 40.80
C TYR A 1201 -12.02 7.42 41.45
N ALA A 1202 -11.13 8.29 40.98
CA ALA A 1202 -11.23 9.73 41.19
C ALA A 1202 -12.12 10.32 40.09
N ASP A 1203 -13.37 10.64 40.43
CA ASP A 1203 -14.32 11.38 39.60
C ASP A 1203 -13.92 12.86 39.60
N VAL A 1204 -13.28 13.30 38.52
CA VAL A 1204 -12.81 14.67 38.31
C VAL A 1204 -13.83 15.41 37.45
N LYS A 1205 -14.57 16.35 38.03
CA LYS A 1205 -15.48 17.27 37.33
C LYS A 1205 -14.85 18.66 37.25
N VAL A 1206 -14.76 19.23 36.06
CA VAL A 1206 -14.21 20.57 35.82
C VAL A 1206 -15.35 21.50 35.38
N ALA A 1207 -15.49 22.65 36.03
CA ALA A 1207 -16.45 23.68 35.60
C ALA A 1207 -15.72 24.72 34.73
N VAL A 1208 -16.26 25.03 33.55
CA VAL A 1208 -15.69 26.00 32.60
C VAL A 1208 -16.69 27.13 32.35
N ARG A 1209 -16.20 28.37 32.23
CA ARG A 1209 -16.99 29.55 31.85
C ARG A 1209 -16.13 30.43 30.94
N ARG A 1210 -16.67 30.89 29.80
CA ARG A 1210 -15.92 31.68 28.78
C ARG A 1210 -14.54 31.04 28.44
N GLY A 1211 -14.53 29.74 28.17
CA GLY A 1211 -13.33 28.99 27.77
C GLY A 1211 -12.25 28.80 28.87
N ARG A 1212 -12.47 29.25 30.12
CA ARG A 1212 -11.54 29.08 31.24
C ARG A 1212 -12.11 28.24 32.37
N VAL A 1213 -11.24 27.48 33.03
CA VAL A 1213 -11.58 26.66 34.22
C VAL A 1213 -11.94 27.57 35.40
N THR A 1214 -13.10 27.35 36.02
CA THR A 1214 -13.60 28.11 37.18
C THR A 1214 -13.62 27.32 38.48
N SER A 1215 -13.74 25.98 38.41
CA SER A 1215 -13.46 25.10 39.55
C SER A 1215 -13.11 23.68 39.08
N ILE A 1216 -12.39 22.95 39.92
CA ILE A 1216 -12.07 21.53 39.73
C ILE A 1216 -12.56 20.79 40.98
N THR A 1217 -13.38 19.76 40.83
CA THR A 1217 -13.86 18.93 41.94
C THR A 1217 -13.48 17.49 41.71
N VAL A 1218 -12.76 16.91 42.66
CA VAL A 1218 -12.40 15.48 42.68
C VAL A 1218 -13.19 14.79 43.79
N SER A 1219 -13.83 13.66 43.47
CA SER A 1219 -14.51 12.79 44.45
C SER A 1219 -14.08 11.34 44.29
N LEU A 1220 -13.79 10.67 45.38
CA LEU A 1220 -13.43 9.25 45.40
C LEU A 1220 -14.69 8.39 45.40
N ARG A 1221 -14.81 7.45 44.45
CA ARG A 1221 -15.99 6.60 44.24
C ARG A 1221 -15.59 5.13 44.00
N ARG A 1222 -16.42 4.17 44.42
CA ARG A 1222 -16.43 2.81 43.86
C ARG A 1222 -17.24 2.81 42.55
N TYR A 1223 -17.03 1.84 41.66
CA TYR A 1223 -17.76 1.73 40.38
C TYR A 1223 -19.29 1.78 40.55
N SER A 1224 -19.83 1.05 41.53
CA SER A 1224 -21.26 1.05 41.88
C SER A 1224 -21.79 2.41 42.37
N GLY A 1225 -20.90 3.30 42.84
CA GLY A 1225 -21.21 4.67 43.26
C GLY A 1225 -20.95 5.73 42.18
N LEU A 1226 -20.72 5.32 40.93
CA LEU A 1226 -20.67 6.19 39.75
C LEU A 1226 -22.05 6.31 39.11
N ASP A 1227 -22.39 7.50 38.60
CA ASP A 1227 -23.56 7.72 37.75
C ASP A 1227 -23.38 7.13 36.33
N ALA A 1228 -24.45 7.07 35.52
CA ALA A 1228 -24.43 6.40 34.22
C ALA A 1228 -23.36 6.95 33.27
N THR A 1229 -23.22 8.29 33.18
CA THR A 1229 -22.18 8.95 32.36
C THR A 1229 -20.79 8.54 32.83
N ALA A 1230 -20.54 8.50 34.14
CA ALA A 1230 -19.28 8.02 34.69
C ALA A 1230 -19.04 6.52 34.41
N ARG A 1231 -20.06 5.66 34.48
CA ARG A 1231 -19.89 4.23 34.14
C ARG A 1231 -19.57 4.02 32.66
N ARG A 1232 -20.13 4.83 31.75
CA ARG A 1232 -19.75 4.83 30.31
C ARG A 1232 -18.30 5.30 30.11
N ILE A 1233 -17.86 6.38 30.77
CA ILE A 1233 -16.46 6.84 30.73
C ILE A 1233 -15.51 5.77 31.27
N ALA A 1234 -15.87 5.08 32.37
CA ALA A 1234 -15.05 4.01 32.93
C ALA A 1234 -14.84 2.86 31.93
N ARG A 1235 -15.92 2.36 31.29
CA ARG A 1235 -15.83 1.27 30.29
C ARG A 1235 -15.08 1.65 29.01
N ALA A 1236 -14.89 2.93 28.73
CA ALA A 1236 -14.10 3.43 27.60
C ALA A 1236 -12.66 3.83 28.01
N THR A 1237 -12.22 3.46 29.22
CA THR A 1237 -10.88 3.71 29.77
C THR A 1237 -10.35 2.52 30.59
N GLU A 1238 -10.90 1.33 30.33
CA GLU A 1238 -10.50 0.02 30.84
C GLU A 1238 -10.22 -0.91 29.65
#